data_AF-A0AAU5HNY3-F1
#
_entry.id   AF-A0AAU5HNY3-F1
#
_cell.length_a   1.000
_cell.length_b   1.000
_cell.length_c   1.000
_cell.angle_alpha   90.00
_cell.angle_beta   90.00
_cell.angle_gamma   90.00
#
_symmetry.space_group_name_H-M   'P 1'
#
loop_
_entity.id
_entity.type
_entity.pdbx_description
1 polymer ?
#
loop_
_entity_poly.entity_id
_entity_poly.type
_entity_poly.pdbx_seq_one_letter_code
_entity_poly.pdbx_strand_id
1 'polypeptide(L)'
;MTERQKDRPWLMRTYAGHSTAEASNELYRRNLAKGQTGLSVAFDLPTQTGYDSDHILARGEVGRVGVPVAHVGDMRRLFQDIPLDQMNTSMTINATAMWMLALYQVVAEEQGVDITLLQGTTQNDIVKEYLSRGTHVFPPVPSLRLTTDMICYTVNHIPKWNPINICSYHLQEAGATPVQEIAYAMSTAIAVLDAVFASGQIPEDRRGDVVARISFFVNAGVRFIEEMCKMRAFGRIWDEVTRERYCIENPKQRRFRYGVQVNSLGLTEAQPENNVQRIVLEMLAVTLSKDARARAVQLPAWNEALGLPRPWDQQWSLRIQQVLAHESDLLEYADIFEGSHVIEAKVASLVEESLAEMDRIEEMGGAMAAVESGYLKSQLVSSHAERRGRIESGQEKIVGVNIFNTTEPNPLTADLDTAIQTVDPAVEARVVESLQRWRDTRYQPPFNHPRPCKALERLKEAAKGTDNLMEATLECARAGVTTGEWAGALREVFGEFRAPTGVSSAPVAVPAEEGSAMAEVRRKVEVTAREMGAGKLRFLVGKPGLDGHSNGAEQIAVRARDAGFEVVYQGIRLTPEQIVDAALAEDVHAVGLSILSGSHAQLVPDVLDRLREAGAADIPVIAGGIIPNADAELLRAAGVAAVFTPKDFDITGIIGRIVDEIRKANKLDPLEVPV
;
A
#
# COMPACT_ATOMS: atom_id res chain seq x y z
N MET A 1 -13.57 22.89 -41.88
CA MET A 1 -13.22 21.89 -40.85
C MET A 1 -14.00 22.27 -39.61
N THR A 2 -14.97 21.45 -39.21
CA THR A 2 -15.66 21.63 -37.93
C THR A 2 -14.62 21.48 -36.82
N GLU A 3 -14.53 22.49 -35.95
CA GLU A 3 -13.63 22.50 -34.80
C GLU A 3 -13.97 21.28 -33.93
N ARG A 4 -13.07 20.29 -33.86
CA ARG A 4 -13.31 19.05 -33.12
C ARG A 4 -13.34 19.38 -31.63
N GLN A 5 -14.37 18.90 -30.93
CA GLN A 5 -14.49 19.14 -29.49
C GLN A 5 -13.46 18.31 -28.74
N LYS A 6 -12.41 18.99 -28.24
CA LYS A 6 -11.34 18.39 -27.45
C LYS A 6 -11.86 17.95 -26.06
N ASP A 7 -11.60 16.70 -25.68
CA ASP A 7 -11.90 16.20 -24.33
C ASP A 7 -11.06 16.95 -23.28
N ARG A 8 -11.59 17.10 -22.06
CA ARG A 8 -10.78 17.55 -20.93
C ARG A 8 -9.73 16.48 -20.59
N PRO A 9 -8.47 16.87 -20.29
CA PRO A 9 -7.48 15.92 -19.82
C PRO A 9 -7.88 15.33 -18.46
N TRP A 10 -7.25 14.20 -18.12
CA TRP A 10 -7.34 13.63 -16.77
C TRP A 10 -6.77 14.60 -15.73
N LEU A 11 -7.12 14.37 -14.45
CA LEU A 11 -6.48 15.07 -13.34
C LEU A 11 -5.02 14.60 -13.21
N MET A 12 -4.09 15.55 -13.33
CA MET A 12 -2.67 15.30 -13.13
C MET A 12 -2.36 15.46 -11.64
N ARG A 13 -2.08 14.33 -10.98
CA ARG A 13 -1.76 14.29 -9.53
C ARG A 13 -0.32 13.85 -9.32
N THR A 14 0.34 14.48 -8.35
CA THR A 14 1.55 13.94 -7.74
C THR A 14 1.20 13.52 -6.30
N TYR A 15 1.61 12.32 -5.92
CA TYR A 15 1.48 11.85 -4.55
C TYR A 15 2.62 12.43 -3.75
N ALA A 16 2.27 13.17 -2.70
CA ALA A 16 3.24 13.92 -1.93
C ALA A 16 2.83 13.95 -0.44
N GLY A 17 3.81 13.70 0.40
CA GLY A 17 3.76 13.85 1.85
C GLY A 17 5.19 13.78 2.34
N HIS A 18 5.54 14.63 3.30
CA HIS A 18 6.93 14.86 3.63
C HIS A 18 7.08 15.27 5.10
N SER A 19 7.76 14.47 5.92
CA SER A 19 8.25 14.69 7.31
C SER A 19 7.34 15.39 8.34
N THR A 20 6.77 16.55 8.03
CA THR A 20 5.90 17.39 8.87
C THR A 20 4.73 17.95 8.06
N ALA A 21 3.71 18.44 8.76
CA ALA A 21 2.55 19.07 8.12
C ALA A 21 2.94 20.34 7.35
N GLU A 22 3.83 21.16 7.89
CA GLU A 22 4.34 22.39 7.28
C GLU A 22 5.14 22.11 6.01
N ALA A 23 6.07 21.15 6.05
CA ALA A 23 6.86 20.80 4.87
C ALA A 23 5.98 20.22 3.75
N SER A 24 4.96 19.43 4.12
CA SER A 24 3.97 18.91 3.17
C SER A 24 3.12 20.03 2.57
N ASN A 25 2.68 21.00 3.38
CA ASN A 25 1.96 22.19 2.92
C ASN A 25 2.78 23.02 1.91
N GLU A 26 4.05 23.29 2.22
CA GLU A 26 4.95 24.01 1.31
C GLU A 26 5.12 23.29 -0.03
N LEU A 27 5.24 21.95 0.01
CA LEU A 27 5.32 21.13 -1.18
C LEU A 27 4.04 21.19 -2.01
N TYR A 28 2.86 21.14 -1.37
CA TYR A 28 1.56 21.27 -2.04
C TYR A 28 1.44 22.61 -2.76
N ARG A 29 1.70 23.73 -2.06
CA ARG A 29 1.63 25.07 -2.65
C ARG A 29 2.61 25.22 -3.82
N ARG A 30 3.83 24.67 -3.70
CA ARG A 30 4.84 24.68 -4.78
C ARG A 30 4.38 23.90 -6.00
N ASN A 31 3.79 22.71 -5.83
CA ASN A 31 3.36 21.90 -6.96
C ASN A 31 2.10 22.44 -7.63
N LEU A 32 1.15 22.99 -6.86
CA LEU A 32 0.00 23.72 -7.40
C LEU A 32 0.46 24.88 -8.31
N ALA A 33 1.46 25.66 -7.89
CA ALA A 33 2.06 26.72 -8.70
C ALA A 33 2.73 26.22 -9.99
N LYS A 34 3.06 24.93 -10.09
CA LYS A 34 3.66 24.28 -11.28
C LYS A 34 2.64 23.59 -12.19
N GLY A 35 1.34 23.72 -11.90
CA GLY A 35 0.26 23.18 -12.73
C GLY A 35 -0.30 21.84 -12.25
N GLN A 36 -0.01 21.40 -11.02
CA GLN A 36 -0.78 20.33 -10.37
C GLN A 36 -2.23 20.81 -10.16
N THR A 37 -3.20 19.94 -10.44
CA THR A 37 -4.63 20.31 -10.45
C THR A 37 -5.47 19.65 -9.34
N GLY A 38 -4.87 18.79 -8.53
CA GLY A 38 -5.49 18.19 -7.36
C GLY A 38 -4.44 17.74 -6.35
N LEU A 39 -4.79 17.76 -5.07
CA LEU A 39 -3.90 17.37 -3.98
C LEU A 39 -4.00 15.86 -3.73
N SER A 40 -2.90 15.23 -3.33
CA SER A 40 -2.87 13.83 -2.93
C SER A 40 -2.00 13.67 -1.70
N VAL A 41 -2.64 13.40 -0.56
CA VAL A 41 -2.00 13.34 0.75
C VAL A 41 -1.53 11.91 1.04
N ALA A 42 -0.24 11.80 1.34
CA ALA A 42 0.40 10.60 1.87
C ALA A 42 0.61 10.75 3.37
N PHE A 43 0.01 9.88 4.18
CA PHE A 43 0.15 9.90 5.64
C PHE A 43 1.26 8.95 6.09
N ASP A 44 1.88 9.21 7.25
CA ASP A 44 2.84 8.28 7.83
C ASP A 44 2.16 6.99 8.36
N LEU A 45 2.94 5.95 8.66
CA LEU A 45 2.40 4.66 9.11
C LEU A 45 1.67 4.76 10.45
N PRO A 46 2.13 5.51 11.47
CA PRO A 46 1.37 5.74 12.69
C PRO A 46 -0.04 6.28 12.42
N THR A 47 -0.17 7.32 11.59
CA THR A 47 -1.48 7.90 11.22
C THR A 47 -2.36 6.87 10.51
N GLN A 48 -1.80 6.10 9.58
CA GLN A 48 -2.54 5.07 8.83
C GLN A 48 -3.06 3.95 9.73
N THR A 49 -2.28 3.58 10.76
CA THR A 49 -2.57 2.47 11.67
C THR A 49 -3.17 2.91 13.01
N GLY A 50 -3.58 4.18 13.13
CA GLY A 50 -4.27 4.68 14.32
C GLY A 50 -3.39 4.67 15.57
N TYR A 51 -2.11 4.99 15.43
CA TYR A 51 -1.20 5.22 16.55
C TYR A 51 -0.76 6.67 16.57
N ASP A 52 -0.56 7.19 17.77
CA ASP A 52 0.11 8.47 17.96
C ASP A 52 1.63 8.33 17.77
N SER A 53 2.29 9.43 17.44
CA SER A 53 3.73 9.47 17.16
C SER A 53 4.61 9.06 18.35
N ASP A 54 4.09 9.07 19.58
CA ASP A 54 4.81 8.66 20.79
C ASP A 54 4.54 7.21 21.21
N HIS A 55 3.77 6.46 20.42
CA HIS A 55 3.52 5.05 20.67
C HIS A 55 4.76 4.20 20.35
N ILE A 56 5.00 3.12 21.12
CA ILE A 56 6.20 2.27 20.94
C ILE A 56 6.34 1.70 19.52
N LEU A 57 5.23 1.32 18.88
CA LEU A 57 5.23 0.83 17.50
C LEU A 57 5.51 1.93 16.46
N ALA A 58 5.29 3.20 16.79
CA ALA A 58 5.52 4.33 15.88
C ALA A 58 7.01 4.67 15.72
N ARG A 59 7.86 4.16 16.62
CA ARG A 59 9.29 4.48 16.67
C ARG A 59 9.98 4.21 15.34
N GLY A 60 10.71 5.20 14.83
CA GLY A 60 11.43 5.13 13.58
C GLY A 60 10.56 5.29 12.33
N GLU A 61 9.24 5.35 12.46
CA GLU A 61 8.25 5.43 11.36
C GLU A 61 7.61 6.82 11.20
N VAL A 62 7.70 7.66 12.24
CA VAL A 62 7.07 8.99 12.29
C VAL A 62 7.61 9.88 11.16
N GLY A 63 6.72 10.36 10.31
CA GLY A 63 7.07 11.26 9.21
C GLY A 63 7.97 10.67 8.11
N ARG A 64 8.25 9.36 8.12
CA ARG A 64 9.15 8.72 7.15
C ARG A 64 8.55 8.62 5.75
N VAL A 65 7.36 8.05 5.67
CA VAL A 65 6.69 7.71 4.40
C VAL A 65 5.52 8.63 4.06
N GLY A 66 5.30 9.66 4.88
CA GLY A 66 4.20 10.60 4.71
C GLY A 66 4.14 11.61 5.85
N VAL A 67 3.09 12.43 5.86
CA VAL A 67 2.87 13.42 6.91
C VAL A 67 2.32 12.76 8.19
N PRO A 68 2.87 13.06 9.39
CA PRO A 68 2.26 12.72 10.66
C PRO A 68 1.04 13.63 10.91
N VAL A 69 -0.13 13.03 11.16
CA VAL A 69 -1.34 13.76 11.55
C VAL A 69 -1.92 13.10 12.80
N ALA A 70 -1.54 13.63 13.97
CA ALA A 70 -1.97 13.11 15.26
C ALA A 70 -3.23 13.81 15.78
N HIS A 71 -3.52 15.04 15.35
CA HIS A 71 -4.70 15.78 15.82
C HIS A 71 -5.12 16.89 14.84
N VAL A 72 -6.25 17.55 15.11
CA VAL A 72 -6.78 18.63 14.23
C VAL A 72 -5.78 19.77 13.98
N GLY A 73 -4.92 20.10 14.96
CA GLY A 73 -3.84 21.07 14.77
C GLY A 73 -2.83 20.73 13.66
N ASP A 74 -2.51 19.45 13.42
CA ASP A 74 -1.66 19.04 12.30
C ASP A 74 -2.39 19.23 10.97
N MET A 75 -3.68 18.87 10.93
CA MET A 75 -4.53 19.06 9.76
C MET A 75 -4.65 20.55 9.38
N ARG A 76 -4.76 21.45 10.39
CA ARG A 76 -4.75 22.90 10.18
C ARG A 76 -3.46 23.37 9.51
N ARG A 77 -2.31 22.92 10.00
CA ARG A 77 -1.00 23.25 9.41
C ARG A 77 -0.86 22.71 7.99
N LEU A 78 -1.30 21.47 7.77
CA LEU A 78 -1.22 20.80 6.47
C LEU A 78 -1.95 21.58 5.37
N PHE A 79 -3.09 22.17 5.71
CA PHE A 79 -3.94 22.94 4.78
C PHE A 79 -3.94 24.45 5.02
N GLN A 80 -2.95 24.96 5.74
CA GLN A 80 -2.79 26.39 5.94
C GLN A 80 -2.62 27.09 4.59
N ASP A 81 -3.35 28.19 4.39
CA ASP A 81 -3.35 28.98 3.15
C ASP A 81 -3.76 28.20 1.88
N ILE A 82 -4.45 27.06 2.03
CA ILE A 82 -5.02 26.28 0.92
C ILE A 82 -6.56 26.36 1.01
N PRO A 83 -7.26 26.98 0.04
CA PRO A 83 -8.72 27.12 0.08
C PRO A 83 -9.41 25.78 -0.22
N LEU A 84 -9.90 25.09 0.81
CA LEU A 84 -10.42 23.72 0.70
C LEU A 84 -11.68 23.59 -0.17
N ASP A 85 -12.45 24.66 -0.34
CA ASP A 85 -13.64 24.75 -1.22
C ASP A 85 -13.29 24.73 -2.71
N GLN A 86 -12.04 25.06 -3.06
CA GLN A 86 -11.54 25.12 -4.44
C GLN A 86 -10.63 23.93 -4.79
N MET A 87 -10.27 23.10 -3.82
CA MET A 87 -9.37 21.96 -4.03
C MET A 87 -10.12 20.66 -4.34
N ASN A 88 -9.46 19.80 -5.10
CA ASN A 88 -9.81 18.38 -5.20
C ASN A 88 -8.77 17.58 -4.41
N THR A 89 -9.12 17.20 -3.18
CA THR A 89 -8.20 16.57 -2.23
C THR A 89 -8.38 15.06 -2.21
N SER A 90 -7.32 14.31 -2.54
CA SER A 90 -7.27 12.86 -2.38
C SER A 90 -6.50 12.52 -1.10
N MET A 91 -7.07 11.68 -0.24
CA MET A 91 -6.44 11.18 0.97
C MET A 91 -6.24 9.66 0.84
N THR A 92 -4.98 9.24 0.76
CA THR A 92 -4.63 7.81 0.73
C THR A 92 -4.61 7.28 2.15
N ILE A 93 -5.80 6.95 2.65
CA ILE A 93 -6.05 6.54 4.02
C ILE A 93 -7.21 5.55 4.07
N ASN A 94 -7.13 4.54 4.95
CA ASN A 94 -8.07 3.42 4.97
C ASN A 94 -8.66 3.19 6.36
N ALA A 95 -7.95 2.49 7.26
CA ALA A 95 -8.50 2.14 8.57
C ALA A 95 -8.92 3.36 9.41
N THR A 96 -8.19 4.48 9.28
CA THR A 96 -8.49 5.77 9.92
C THR A 96 -9.15 6.78 8.98
N ALA A 97 -9.75 6.34 7.86
CA ALA A 97 -10.33 7.25 6.87
C ALA A 97 -11.45 8.13 7.41
N MET A 98 -12.34 7.56 8.24
CA MET A 98 -13.40 8.32 8.92
C MET A 98 -12.82 9.43 9.79
N TRP A 99 -11.78 9.11 10.56
CA TRP A 99 -11.07 10.06 11.42
C TRP A 99 -10.39 11.17 10.62
N MET A 100 -9.64 10.83 9.57
CA MET A 100 -8.99 11.84 8.73
C MET A 100 -10.00 12.74 8.01
N LEU A 101 -11.13 12.19 7.54
CA LEU A 101 -12.19 13.01 6.97
C LEU A 101 -12.82 13.94 8.01
N ALA A 102 -13.03 13.49 9.25
CA ALA A 102 -13.54 14.35 10.31
C ALA A 102 -12.58 15.49 10.63
N LEU A 103 -11.26 15.22 10.73
CA LEU A 103 -10.24 16.27 10.89
C LEU A 103 -10.28 17.26 9.72
N TYR A 104 -10.35 16.77 8.49
CA TYR A 104 -10.40 17.59 7.28
C TYR A 104 -11.66 18.48 7.25
N GLN A 105 -12.83 17.92 7.58
CA GLN A 105 -14.09 18.66 7.66
C GLN A 105 -14.02 19.75 8.71
N VAL A 106 -13.52 19.47 9.92
CA VAL A 106 -13.40 20.47 10.99
C VAL A 106 -12.49 21.62 10.56
N VAL A 107 -11.38 21.34 9.89
CA VAL A 107 -10.49 22.40 9.35
C VAL A 107 -11.20 23.22 8.27
N ALA A 108 -12.00 22.59 7.41
CA ALA A 108 -12.80 23.32 6.42
C ALA A 108 -13.85 24.23 7.08
N GLU A 109 -14.55 23.74 8.09
CA GLU A 109 -15.51 24.53 8.89
C GLU A 109 -14.82 25.74 9.54
N GLU A 110 -13.62 25.56 10.09
CA GLU A 110 -12.80 26.64 10.68
C GLU A 110 -12.34 27.68 9.66
N GLN A 111 -12.15 27.28 8.39
CA GLN A 111 -11.90 28.20 7.28
C GLN A 111 -13.17 28.92 6.78
N GLY A 112 -14.35 28.59 7.33
CA GLY A 112 -15.64 29.14 6.92
C GLY A 112 -16.20 28.51 5.64
N VAL A 113 -15.74 27.32 5.27
CA VAL A 113 -16.19 26.59 4.07
C VAL A 113 -17.52 25.88 4.34
N ASP A 114 -18.47 26.03 3.41
CA ASP A 114 -19.66 25.17 3.35
C ASP A 114 -19.22 23.74 2.96
N ILE A 115 -19.45 22.78 3.85
CA ILE A 115 -19.02 21.39 3.67
C ILE A 115 -19.60 20.75 2.41
N THR A 116 -20.75 21.23 1.89
CA THR A 116 -21.36 20.71 0.65
C THR A 116 -20.53 21.04 -0.60
N LEU A 117 -19.60 21.99 -0.50
CA LEU A 117 -18.67 22.36 -1.56
C LEU A 117 -17.43 21.48 -1.60
N LEU A 118 -17.09 20.78 -0.51
CA LEU A 118 -15.87 19.97 -0.43
C LEU A 118 -15.85 18.88 -1.50
N GLN A 119 -14.74 18.80 -2.23
CA GLN A 119 -14.54 17.82 -3.28
C GLN A 119 -13.26 17.05 -3.00
N GLY A 120 -13.33 15.74 -3.12
CA GLY A 120 -12.18 14.92 -2.81
C GLY A 120 -12.50 13.44 -2.80
N THR A 121 -11.54 12.68 -2.30
CA THR A 121 -11.60 11.22 -2.30
C THR A 121 -10.84 10.68 -1.11
N THR A 122 -11.45 9.80 -0.34
CA THR A 122 -10.77 8.94 0.63
C THR A 122 -10.60 7.55 0.04
N GLN A 123 -9.47 6.90 0.30
CA GLN A 123 -9.27 5.54 -0.20
C GLN A 123 -10.26 4.56 0.45
N ASN A 124 -10.29 4.51 1.79
CA ASN A 124 -11.32 3.83 2.58
C ASN A 124 -11.66 2.39 2.10
N ASP A 125 -10.66 1.68 1.58
CA ASP A 125 -10.81 0.30 1.11
C ASP A 125 -10.08 -0.62 2.08
N ILE A 126 -10.83 -1.27 2.97
CA ILE A 126 -10.23 -2.14 3.99
C ILE A 126 -9.92 -3.55 3.46
N VAL A 127 -10.61 -4.04 2.42
CA VAL A 127 -10.40 -5.42 1.94
C VAL A 127 -8.96 -5.60 1.48
N LYS A 128 -8.46 -4.66 0.68
CA LYS A 128 -7.06 -4.70 0.23
C LYS A 128 -6.04 -4.50 1.37
N GLU A 129 -6.43 -3.92 2.52
CA GLU A 129 -5.55 -3.80 3.69
C GLU A 129 -5.26 -5.14 4.35
N TYR A 130 -6.18 -6.09 4.26
CA TYR A 130 -5.98 -7.45 4.76
C TYR A 130 -5.20 -8.33 3.78
N LEU A 131 -5.25 -8.01 2.48
CA LEU A 131 -4.65 -8.82 1.42
C LEU A 131 -3.22 -8.41 1.07
N SER A 132 -2.93 -7.12 0.98
CA SER A 132 -1.69 -6.65 0.35
C SER A 132 -0.98 -5.50 1.05
N ARG A 133 -1.70 -4.57 1.69
CA ARG A 133 -1.10 -3.32 2.18
C ARG A 133 -0.75 -3.32 3.68
N GLY A 134 -1.49 -4.05 4.51
CA GLY A 134 -1.13 -4.28 5.92
C GLY A 134 -1.41 -3.14 6.90
N THR A 135 -2.16 -2.10 6.52
CA THR A 135 -2.47 -0.95 7.41
C THR A 135 -3.87 -1.02 8.05
N HIS A 136 -4.46 -2.21 8.10
CA HIS A 136 -5.73 -2.45 8.80
C HIS A 136 -5.59 -2.24 10.31
N VAL A 137 -6.63 -1.82 11.03
CA VAL A 137 -6.60 -1.67 12.50
C VAL A 137 -7.59 -2.63 13.14
N PHE A 138 -8.85 -2.55 12.71
CA PHE A 138 -9.96 -3.31 13.29
C PHE A 138 -10.23 -4.60 12.49
N PRO A 139 -11.02 -5.52 13.06
CA PRO A 139 -11.50 -6.70 12.34
C PRO A 139 -12.38 -6.36 11.11
N PRO A 140 -12.50 -7.29 10.15
CA PRO A 140 -13.23 -7.10 8.89
C PRO A 140 -14.62 -6.45 9.04
N VAL A 141 -15.47 -6.99 9.92
CA VAL A 141 -16.86 -6.54 10.10
C VAL A 141 -16.96 -5.11 10.66
N PRO A 142 -16.31 -4.76 11.79
CA PRO A 142 -16.26 -3.37 12.27
C PRO A 142 -15.67 -2.39 11.26
N SER A 143 -14.64 -2.77 10.50
CA SER A 143 -14.07 -1.89 9.48
C SER A 143 -15.05 -1.62 8.33
N LEU A 144 -15.78 -2.64 7.86
CA LEU A 144 -16.83 -2.44 6.85
C LEU A 144 -17.94 -1.52 7.36
N ARG A 145 -18.29 -1.59 8.65
CA ARG A 145 -19.22 -0.65 9.28
C ARG A 145 -18.72 0.78 9.22
N LEU A 146 -17.45 1.04 9.58
CA LEU A 146 -16.87 2.39 9.50
C LEU A 146 -16.94 2.94 8.06
N THR A 147 -16.59 2.11 7.07
CA THR A 147 -16.71 2.46 5.66
C THR A 147 -18.16 2.78 5.28
N THR A 148 -19.10 1.94 5.69
CA THR A 148 -20.55 2.10 5.44
C THR A 148 -21.08 3.40 6.01
N ASP A 149 -20.85 3.65 7.30
CA ASP A 149 -21.31 4.87 7.99
C ASP A 149 -20.75 6.13 7.33
N MET A 150 -19.47 6.09 6.94
CA MET A 150 -18.84 7.21 6.25
C MET A 150 -19.43 7.44 4.84
N ILE A 151 -19.75 6.39 4.09
CA ILE A 151 -20.44 6.51 2.79
C ILE A 151 -21.82 7.13 2.99
N CYS A 152 -22.60 6.62 3.94
CA CYS A 152 -23.94 7.13 4.23
C CYS A 152 -23.91 8.60 4.66
N TYR A 153 -22.97 8.98 5.53
CA TYR A 153 -22.79 10.36 5.97
C TYR A 153 -22.43 11.30 4.81
N THR A 154 -21.43 10.94 4.00
CA THR A 154 -20.95 11.81 2.90
C THR A 154 -21.99 11.98 1.79
N VAL A 155 -22.73 10.94 1.42
CA VAL A 155 -23.81 11.05 0.43
C VAL A 155 -24.93 12.01 0.89
N ASN A 156 -25.12 12.15 2.21
CA ASN A 156 -26.12 13.05 2.79
C ASN A 156 -25.60 14.49 3.02
N HIS A 157 -24.33 14.66 3.41
CA HIS A 157 -23.81 15.96 3.88
C HIS A 157 -22.70 16.55 3.01
N ILE A 158 -21.91 15.70 2.34
CA ILE A 158 -20.75 16.10 1.51
C ILE A 158 -20.90 15.48 0.11
N PRO A 159 -21.95 15.84 -0.65
CA PRO A 159 -22.40 15.09 -1.82
C PRO A 159 -21.41 15.11 -2.99
N LYS A 160 -20.32 15.87 -2.92
CA LYS A 160 -19.23 15.91 -3.93
C LYS A 160 -18.00 15.08 -3.55
N TRP A 161 -17.97 14.51 -2.35
CA TRP A 161 -16.91 13.62 -1.89
C TRP A 161 -17.08 12.21 -2.48
N ASN A 162 -15.98 11.57 -2.87
CA ASN A 162 -15.95 10.13 -3.15
C ASN A 162 -15.48 9.41 -1.87
N PRO A 163 -16.39 8.82 -1.07
CA PRO A 163 -16.06 8.28 0.25
C PRO A 163 -15.22 7.01 0.22
N ILE A 164 -15.18 6.33 -0.91
CA ILE A 164 -14.39 5.12 -1.11
C ILE A 164 -13.77 5.15 -2.51
N ASN A 165 -12.51 4.72 -2.56
CA ASN A 165 -11.74 4.51 -3.76
C ASN A 165 -11.20 3.08 -3.76
N ILE A 166 -11.96 2.15 -4.31
CA ILE A 166 -11.66 0.71 -4.30
C ILE A 166 -10.36 0.47 -5.06
N CYS A 167 -9.37 -0.03 -4.36
CA CYS A 167 -7.97 0.17 -4.69
C CYS A 167 -7.31 -1.16 -5.06
N SER A 168 -7.55 -1.59 -6.30
CA SER A 168 -6.97 -2.79 -6.88
C SER A 168 -5.46 -2.67 -7.13
N TYR A 169 -4.91 -1.45 -7.10
CA TYR A 169 -3.49 -1.20 -7.36
C TYR A 169 -2.56 -2.10 -6.53
N HIS A 170 -2.84 -2.20 -5.22
CA HIS A 170 -2.02 -2.98 -4.30
C HIS A 170 -2.18 -4.49 -4.48
N LEU A 171 -3.29 -4.94 -5.07
CA LEU A 171 -3.49 -6.36 -5.37
C LEU A 171 -2.51 -6.80 -6.46
N GLN A 172 -2.34 -5.98 -7.51
CA GLN A 172 -1.36 -6.26 -8.56
C GLN A 172 0.08 -6.21 -8.02
N GLU A 173 0.40 -5.27 -7.13
CA GLU A 173 1.70 -5.22 -6.43
C GLU A 173 1.93 -6.47 -5.55
N ALA A 174 0.85 -7.07 -5.03
CA ALA A 174 0.89 -8.35 -4.30
C ALA A 174 0.85 -9.58 -5.21
N GLY A 175 0.88 -9.41 -6.54
CA GLY A 175 0.95 -10.50 -7.51
C GLY A 175 -0.36 -10.88 -8.18
N ALA A 176 -1.45 -10.12 -7.99
CA ALA A 176 -2.71 -10.39 -8.69
C ALA A 176 -2.50 -10.41 -10.21
N THR A 177 -3.07 -11.43 -10.86
CA THR A 177 -3.27 -11.42 -12.32
C THR A 177 -4.35 -10.40 -12.70
N PRO A 178 -4.47 -10.00 -13.98
CA PRO A 178 -5.55 -9.11 -14.42
C PRO A 178 -6.96 -9.60 -14.04
N VAL A 179 -7.20 -10.91 -14.11
CA VAL A 179 -8.49 -11.53 -13.74
C VAL A 179 -8.73 -11.40 -12.23
N GLN A 180 -7.73 -11.75 -11.41
CA GLN A 180 -7.84 -11.63 -9.95
C GLN A 180 -8.04 -10.17 -9.52
N GLU A 181 -7.33 -9.22 -10.16
CA GLU A 181 -7.46 -7.80 -9.86
C GLU A 181 -8.89 -7.30 -10.14
N ILE A 182 -9.47 -7.65 -11.29
CA ILE A 182 -10.85 -7.30 -11.64
C ILE A 182 -11.82 -7.93 -10.64
N ALA A 183 -11.75 -9.26 -10.48
CA ALA A 183 -12.71 -10.01 -9.68
C ALA A 183 -12.71 -9.56 -8.21
N TYR A 184 -11.53 -9.35 -7.62
CA TYR A 184 -11.43 -8.99 -6.20
C TYR A 184 -11.90 -7.56 -5.95
N ALA A 185 -11.59 -6.63 -6.87
CA ALA A 185 -12.06 -5.26 -6.78
C ALA A 185 -13.59 -5.15 -6.95
N MET A 186 -14.16 -5.87 -7.91
CA MET A 186 -15.61 -5.89 -8.12
C MET A 186 -16.36 -6.56 -6.97
N SER A 187 -15.83 -7.67 -6.46
CA SER A 187 -16.40 -8.36 -5.28
C SER A 187 -16.35 -7.45 -4.04
N THR A 188 -15.27 -6.68 -3.88
CA THR A 188 -15.17 -5.66 -2.81
C THR A 188 -16.23 -4.57 -3.00
N ALA A 189 -16.45 -4.10 -4.22
CA ALA A 189 -17.46 -3.10 -4.52
C ALA A 189 -18.88 -3.59 -4.21
N ILE A 190 -19.17 -4.85 -4.54
CA ILE A 190 -20.44 -5.50 -4.22
C ILE A 190 -20.63 -5.57 -2.70
N ALA A 191 -19.63 -6.06 -1.95
CA ALA A 191 -19.72 -6.16 -0.50
C ALA A 191 -19.98 -4.79 0.18
N VAL A 192 -19.36 -3.72 -0.32
CA VAL A 192 -19.58 -2.36 0.19
C VAL A 192 -20.98 -1.85 -0.15
N LEU A 193 -21.43 -2.04 -1.39
CA LEU A 193 -22.78 -1.61 -1.82
C LEU A 193 -23.88 -2.36 -1.04
N ASP A 194 -23.72 -3.68 -0.90
CA ASP A 194 -24.65 -4.52 -0.13
C ASP A 194 -24.72 -4.04 1.33
N ALA A 195 -23.59 -3.75 1.97
CA ALA A 195 -23.56 -3.22 3.34
C ALA A 195 -24.23 -1.84 3.45
N VAL A 196 -23.95 -0.92 2.52
CA VAL A 196 -24.56 0.42 2.50
C VAL A 196 -26.07 0.34 2.31
N PHE A 197 -26.56 -0.48 1.38
CA PHE A 197 -27.99 -0.59 1.13
C PHE A 197 -28.73 -1.37 2.22
N ALA A 198 -28.09 -2.39 2.82
CA ALA A 198 -28.65 -3.11 3.97
C ALA A 198 -28.72 -2.27 5.24
N SER A 199 -27.88 -1.23 5.38
CA SER A 199 -27.89 -0.34 6.55
C SER A 199 -29.20 0.45 6.72
N GLY A 200 -29.97 0.64 5.64
CA GLY A 200 -31.18 1.45 5.63
C GLY A 200 -30.95 2.97 5.79
N GLN A 201 -29.70 3.43 5.86
CA GLN A 201 -29.36 4.86 6.01
C GLN A 201 -29.50 5.66 4.70
N ILE A 202 -29.70 4.98 3.56
CA ILE A 202 -29.91 5.58 2.25
C ILE A 202 -31.26 5.13 1.68
N PRO A 203 -32.16 6.06 1.32
CA PRO A 203 -33.41 5.75 0.62
C PRO A 203 -33.18 5.03 -0.73
N GLU A 204 -34.12 4.18 -1.13
CA GLU A 204 -33.98 3.36 -2.36
C GLU A 204 -33.79 4.20 -3.64
N ASP A 205 -34.51 5.31 -3.75
CA ASP A 205 -34.43 6.24 -4.88
C ASP A 205 -33.08 6.97 -4.98
N ARG A 206 -32.30 6.97 -3.89
CA ARG A 206 -30.96 7.58 -3.82
C ARG A 206 -29.82 6.58 -3.91
N ARG A 207 -30.08 5.29 -4.13
CA ARG A 207 -29.01 4.27 -4.33
C ARG A 207 -28.07 4.64 -5.48
N GLY A 208 -28.60 5.27 -6.53
CA GLY A 208 -27.80 5.76 -7.65
C GLY A 208 -26.77 6.83 -7.24
N ASP A 209 -27.03 7.64 -6.21
CA ASP A 209 -26.08 8.63 -5.69
C ASP A 209 -24.87 7.94 -5.05
N VAL A 210 -25.09 6.83 -4.35
CA VAL A 210 -24.02 6.02 -3.75
C VAL A 210 -23.12 5.45 -4.85
N VAL A 211 -23.71 4.77 -5.84
CA VAL A 211 -22.97 4.18 -6.96
C VAL A 211 -22.17 5.26 -7.71
N ALA A 212 -22.77 6.44 -7.91
CA ALA A 212 -22.12 7.59 -8.53
C ALA A 212 -21.01 8.24 -7.69
N ARG A 213 -20.77 7.77 -6.45
CA ARG A 213 -19.69 8.24 -5.57
C ARG A 213 -18.65 7.19 -5.24
N ILE A 214 -18.85 5.93 -5.61
CA ILE A 214 -17.79 4.93 -5.65
C ILE A 214 -16.81 5.29 -6.77
N SER A 215 -15.52 5.30 -6.44
CA SER A 215 -14.44 5.39 -7.42
C SER A 215 -13.48 4.22 -7.25
N PHE A 216 -12.57 4.07 -8.21
CA PHE A 216 -11.58 3.00 -8.22
C PHE A 216 -10.15 3.56 -8.35
N PHE A 217 -9.17 2.82 -7.83
CA PHE A 217 -7.76 3.09 -8.02
C PHE A 217 -7.03 1.83 -8.47
N VAL A 218 -6.70 1.80 -9.75
CA VAL A 218 -6.18 0.61 -10.44
C VAL A 218 -4.69 0.74 -10.70
N ASN A 219 -4.05 -0.39 -10.99
CA ASN A 219 -2.67 -0.44 -11.48
C ASN A 219 -2.67 -0.71 -13.00
N ALA A 220 -1.59 -0.34 -13.67
CA ALA A 220 -1.32 -0.70 -15.05
C ALA A 220 0.18 -0.98 -15.20
N GLY A 221 0.53 -2.22 -15.56
CA GLY A 221 1.89 -2.65 -15.86
C GLY A 221 2.33 -2.48 -17.32
N VAL A 222 3.58 -2.83 -17.60
CA VAL A 222 4.21 -2.63 -18.91
C VAL A 222 3.57 -3.44 -20.05
N ARG A 223 2.71 -4.43 -19.74
CA ARG A 223 1.95 -5.22 -20.72
C ARG A 223 0.78 -4.43 -21.31
N PHE A 224 1.11 -3.37 -22.04
CA PHE A 224 0.21 -2.35 -22.59
C PHE A 224 -1.16 -2.85 -23.09
N ILE A 225 -1.20 -3.84 -24.00
CA ILE A 225 -2.47 -4.32 -24.59
C ILE A 225 -3.35 -4.98 -23.53
N GLU A 226 -2.75 -5.81 -22.67
CA GLU A 226 -3.50 -6.54 -21.64
C GLU A 226 -4.09 -5.57 -20.61
N GLU A 227 -3.33 -4.57 -20.20
CA GLU A 227 -3.76 -3.56 -19.24
C GLU A 227 -4.87 -2.65 -19.80
N MET A 228 -4.77 -2.27 -21.08
CA MET A 228 -5.84 -1.52 -21.73
C MET A 228 -7.13 -2.36 -21.82
N CYS A 229 -7.03 -3.63 -22.20
CA CYS A 229 -8.19 -4.54 -22.21
C CYS A 229 -8.75 -4.75 -20.79
N LYS A 230 -7.91 -4.82 -19.76
CA LYS A 230 -8.31 -4.90 -18.35
C LYS A 230 -9.20 -3.71 -17.97
N MET A 231 -8.81 -2.49 -18.35
CA MET A 231 -9.61 -1.28 -18.08
C MET A 231 -10.97 -1.30 -18.78
N ARG A 232 -11.04 -1.80 -20.02
CA ARG A 232 -12.33 -1.98 -20.73
C ARG A 232 -13.21 -3.04 -20.04
N ALA A 233 -12.61 -4.14 -19.57
CA ALA A 233 -13.32 -5.19 -18.84
C ALA A 233 -13.89 -4.68 -17.50
N PHE A 234 -13.10 -3.92 -16.72
CA PHE A 234 -13.60 -3.21 -15.52
C PHE A 234 -14.85 -2.39 -15.82
N GLY A 235 -14.81 -1.58 -16.89
CA GLY A 235 -15.94 -0.75 -17.30
C GLY A 235 -17.21 -1.56 -17.63
N ARG A 236 -17.07 -2.69 -18.34
CA ARG A 236 -18.20 -3.56 -18.71
C ARG A 236 -18.83 -4.23 -17.50
N ILE A 237 -18.00 -4.86 -16.66
CA ILE A 237 -18.48 -5.57 -15.47
C ILE A 237 -19.17 -4.60 -14.51
N TRP A 238 -18.60 -3.41 -14.29
CA TRP A 238 -19.21 -2.42 -13.41
C TRP A 238 -20.58 -1.94 -13.91
N ASP A 239 -20.71 -1.64 -15.21
CA ASP A 239 -21.99 -1.23 -15.78
C ASP A 239 -23.03 -2.36 -15.71
N GLU A 240 -22.63 -3.61 -15.96
CA GLU A 240 -23.50 -4.78 -15.82
C GLU A 240 -23.95 -5.01 -14.38
N VAL A 241 -23.02 -5.11 -13.43
CA VAL A 241 -23.34 -5.31 -12.00
C VAL A 241 -24.28 -4.22 -11.48
N THR A 242 -23.99 -2.96 -11.78
CA THR A 242 -24.79 -1.83 -11.27
C THR A 242 -26.15 -1.71 -11.93
N ARG A 243 -26.29 -2.16 -13.19
CA ARG A 243 -27.58 -2.20 -13.89
C ARG A 243 -28.42 -3.39 -13.46
N GLU A 244 -27.86 -4.60 -13.46
CA GLU A 244 -28.61 -5.84 -13.28
C GLU A 244 -28.85 -6.15 -11.78
N ARG A 245 -27.81 -6.05 -10.93
CA ARG A 245 -27.94 -6.38 -9.49
C ARG A 245 -28.62 -5.27 -8.70
N TYR A 246 -28.32 -4.01 -9.01
CA TYR A 246 -28.78 -2.85 -8.23
C TYR A 246 -29.81 -1.98 -8.93
N CYS A 247 -30.22 -2.32 -10.16
CA CYS A 247 -31.26 -1.63 -10.92
C CYS A 247 -31.03 -0.12 -11.09
N ILE A 248 -29.78 0.34 -11.16
CA ILE A 248 -29.48 1.76 -11.36
C ILE A 248 -29.70 2.13 -12.82
N GLU A 249 -30.74 2.89 -13.13
CA GLU A 249 -31.11 3.17 -14.54
C GLU A 249 -30.26 4.24 -15.21
N ASN A 250 -29.74 5.21 -14.46
CA ASN A 250 -29.00 6.34 -15.03
C ASN A 250 -27.55 5.95 -15.40
N PRO A 251 -27.18 5.95 -16.69
CA PRO A 251 -25.83 5.57 -17.13
C PRO A 251 -24.74 6.52 -16.60
N LYS A 252 -25.09 7.76 -16.20
CA LYS A 252 -24.11 8.67 -15.56
C LYS A 252 -23.72 8.18 -14.17
N GLN A 253 -24.64 7.54 -13.44
CA GLN A 253 -24.41 7.01 -12.10
C GLN A 253 -23.62 5.69 -12.15
N ARG A 254 -23.80 4.90 -13.22
CA ARG A 254 -23.08 3.63 -13.45
C ARG A 254 -21.69 3.77 -14.07
N ARG A 255 -21.19 4.99 -14.29
CA ARG A 255 -19.90 5.17 -14.96
C ARG A 255 -18.76 4.64 -14.08
N PHE A 256 -17.94 3.75 -14.64
CA PHE A 256 -16.68 3.35 -14.00
C PHE A 256 -15.70 4.53 -13.99
N ARG A 257 -15.37 5.05 -12.80
CA ARG A 257 -14.49 6.21 -12.62
C ARG A 257 -13.29 5.76 -11.82
N TYR A 258 -12.11 5.84 -12.44
CA TYR A 258 -10.88 5.42 -11.79
C TYR A 258 -9.77 6.46 -11.90
N GLY A 259 -8.95 6.49 -10.85
CA GLY A 259 -7.59 6.98 -10.91
C GLY A 259 -6.62 5.81 -11.09
N VAL A 260 -5.41 6.09 -11.52
CA VAL A 260 -4.36 5.08 -11.68
C VAL A 260 -3.03 5.64 -11.22
N GLN A 261 -2.25 4.79 -10.55
CA GLN A 261 -0.80 4.88 -10.52
C GLN A 261 -0.25 3.73 -11.36
N VAL A 262 0.65 4.05 -12.29
CA VAL A 262 1.30 3.02 -13.09
C VAL A 262 2.22 2.17 -12.21
N ASN A 263 2.46 0.93 -12.64
CA ASN A 263 3.08 -0.11 -11.82
C ASN A 263 4.45 0.32 -11.29
N SER A 264 4.60 0.40 -9.97
CA SER A 264 5.86 0.81 -9.35
C SER A 264 6.76 -0.39 -9.06
N LEU A 265 6.19 -1.57 -8.74
CA LEU A 265 6.94 -2.83 -8.62
C LEU A 265 7.59 -3.29 -9.93
N GLY A 266 7.07 -2.86 -11.07
CA GLY A 266 7.66 -3.11 -12.39
C GLY A 266 8.93 -2.31 -12.67
N LEU A 267 9.24 -1.29 -11.86
CA LEU A 267 10.41 -0.44 -12.02
C LEU A 267 11.65 -1.11 -11.40
N THR A 268 12.81 -0.87 -12.01
CA THR A 268 14.04 -1.58 -11.66
C THR A 268 15.06 -0.65 -11.00
N GLU A 269 15.73 -1.15 -9.96
CA GLU A 269 16.92 -0.53 -9.36
C GLU A 269 18.10 -0.55 -10.35
N ALA A 270 18.28 -1.69 -11.04
CA ALA A 270 19.27 -1.84 -12.09
C ALA A 270 18.84 -1.11 -13.38
N GLN A 271 19.77 -0.35 -13.97
CA GLN A 271 19.53 0.48 -15.16
C GLN A 271 18.23 1.32 -15.04
N PRO A 272 18.13 2.17 -14.00
CA PRO A 272 16.89 2.87 -13.63
C PRO A 272 16.39 3.85 -14.72
N GLU A 273 17.25 4.29 -15.63
CA GLU A 273 16.86 5.06 -16.81
C GLU A 273 15.80 4.34 -17.66
N ASN A 274 15.78 3.01 -17.63
CA ASN A 274 14.79 2.22 -18.36
C ASN A 274 13.36 2.39 -17.83
N ASN A 275 13.22 2.93 -16.62
CA ASN A 275 11.91 3.17 -16.01
C ASN A 275 11.13 4.27 -16.75
N VAL A 276 11.81 5.21 -17.42
CA VAL A 276 11.13 6.29 -18.17
C VAL A 276 10.23 5.72 -19.26
N GLN A 277 10.74 4.82 -20.10
CA GLN A 277 9.93 4.21 -21.16
C GLN A 277 8.88 3.22 -20.61
N ARG A 278 9.15 2.55 -19.48
CA ARG A 278 8.15 1.68 -18.81
C ARG A 278 6.94 2.51 -18.38
N ILE A 279 7.20 3.62 -17.68
CA ILE A 279 6.17 4.56 -17.23
C ILE A 279 5.34 5.10 -18.40
N VAL A 280 5.98 5.43 -19.53
CA VAL A 280 5.27 5.88 -20.73
C VAL A 280 4.35 4.79 -21.29
N LEU A 281 4.84 3.56 -21.43
CA LEU A 281 4.04 2.44 -21.94
C LEU A 281 2.85 2.11 -21.03
N GLU A 282 3.07 2.14 -19.72
CA GLU A 282 2.05 1.93 -18.71
C GLU A 282 0.99 3.04 -18.74
N MET A 283 1.43 4.30 -18.88
CA MET A 283 0.53 5.44 -19.01
C MET A 283 -0.35 5.34 -20.25
N LEU A 284 0.22 4.92 -21.39
CA LEU A 284 -0.54 4.75 -22.63
C LEU A 284 -1.68 3.73 -22.48
N ALA A 285 -1.49 2.67 -21.68
CA ALA A 285 -2.50 1.63 -21.47
C ALA A 285 -3.81 2.18 -20.88
N VAL A 286 -3.74 3.27 -20.12
CA VAL A 286 -4.87 3.87 -19.40
C VAL A 286 -5.35 5.19 -20.00
N THR A 287 -4.61 5.75 -20.97
CA THR A 287 -4.99 7.02 -21.62
C THR A 287 -5.50 6.87 -23.05
N LEU A 288 -5.07 5.85 -23.79
CA LEU A 288 -5.36 5.75 -25.22
C LEU A 288 -6.82 5.41 -25.54
N SER A 289 -7.43 4.42 -24.85
CA SER A 289 -8.84 4.07 -25.05
C SER A 289 -9.72 5.16 -24.46
N LYS A 290 -10.51 5.85 -25.29
CA LYS A 290 -11.43 6.90 -24.84
C LYS A 290 -12.51 6.35 -23.90
N ASP A 291 -13.05 5.18 -24.19
CA ASP A 291 -14.14 4.56 -23.43
C ASP A 291 -13.69 4.11 -22.04
N ALA A 292 -12.41 3.75 -21.92
CA ALA A 292 -11.81 3.29 -20.67
C ALA A 292 -10.77 4.29 -20.14
N ARG A 293 -10.76 5.55 -20.57
CA ARG A 293 -9.72 6.52 -20.20
C ARG A 293 -9.76 6.85 -18.72
N ALA A 294 -8.59 6.86 -18.08
CA ALA A 294 -8.43 7.26 -16.69
C ALA A 294 -8.96 8.68 -16.42
N ARG A 295 -9.50 8.90 -15.22
CA ARG A 295 -9.98 10.21 -14.76
C ARG A 295 -8.92 10.98 -13.97
N ALA A 296 -7.99 10.27 -13.37
CA ALA A 296 -6.80 10.82 -12.74
C ALA A 296 -5.62 9.90 -13.04
N VAL A 297 -4.46 10.50 -13.37
CA VAL A 297 -3.22 9.76 -13.58
C VAL A 297 -2.17 10.29 -12.65
N GLN A 298 -1.48 9.36 -12.02
CA GLN A 298 -0.31 9.58 -11.20
C GLN A 298 0.82 8.73 -11.76
N LEU A 299 1.98 9.34 -11.97
CA LEU A 299 3.17 8.63 -12.44
C LEU A 299 4.21 8.62 -11.33
N PRO A 300 4.86 7.47 -11.05
CA PRO A 300 6.04 7.41 -10.22
C PRO A 300 7.19 8.15 -10.89
N ALA A 301 8.27 8.37 -10.15
CA ALA A 301 9.51 8.86 -10.74
C ALA A 301 10.34 7.72 -11.34
N TRP A 302 11.24 8.04 -12.27
CA TRP A 302 12.13 7.05 -12.88
C TRP A 302 13.07 6.36 -11.86
N ASN A 303 13.36 7.04 -10.75
CA ASN A 303 14.20 6.57 -9.65
C ASN A 303 13.42 6.00 -8.45
N GLU A 304 12.12 5.73 -8.57
CA GLU A 304 11.28 5.21 -7.48
C GLU A 304 11.86 3.96 -6.81
N ALA A 305 12.44 3.05 -7.60
CA ALA A 305 13.04 1.82 -7.09
C ALA A 305 14.33 2.05 -6.26
N LEU A 306 14.91 3.24 -6.31
CA LEU A 306 16.12 3.63 -5.56
C LEU A 306 15.77 4.31 -4.23
N GLY A 307 14.60 4.95 -4.14
CA GLY A 307 14.17 5.70 -2.97
C GLY A 307 13.25 6.86 -3.32
N LEU A 308 13.06 7.77 -2.35
CA LEU A 308 12.17 8.93 -2.53
C LEU A 308 12.69 9.88 -3.63
N PRO A 309 11.83 10.32 -4.56
CA PRO A 309 12.24 11.13 -5.70
C PRO A 309 12.51 12.58 -5.36
N ARG A 310 13.47 13.21 -6.06
CA ARG A 310 13.75 14.64 -5.91
C ARG A 310 12.63 15.47 -6.57
N PRO A 311 12.49 16.76 -6.20
CA PRO A 311 11.54 17.65 -6.85
C PRO A 311 11.69 17.75 -8.38
N TRP A 312 12.91 17.55 -8.92
CA TRP A 312 13.15 17.54 -10.36
C TRP A 312 12.60 16.26 -11.02
N ASP A 313 12.77 15.10 -10.39
CA ASP A 313 12.26 13.82 -10.90
C ASP A 313 10.73 13.81 -10.93
N GLN A 314 10.08 14.35 -9.88
CA GLN A 314 8.62 14.53 -9.83
C GLN A 314 8.11 15.45 -10.95
N GLN A 315 8.85 16.53 -11.25
CA GLN A 315 8.51 17.42 -12.34
C GLN A 315 8.61 16.72 -13.70
N TRP A 316 9.58 15.83 -13.89
CA TRP A 316 9.71 15.06 -15.12
C TRP A 316 8.47 14.18 -15.34
N SER A 317 8.03 13.45 -14.31
CA SER A 317 6.79 12.65 -14.37
C SER A 317 5.56 13.50 -14.69
N LEU A 318 5.47 14.74 -14.18
CA LEU A 318 4.41 15.68 -14.57
C LEU A 318 4.51 16.09 -16.05
N ARG A 319 5.72 16.33 -16.57
CA ARG A 319 5.94 16.70 -17.97
C ARG A 319 5.55 15.59 -18.94
N ILE A 320 5.78 14.32 -18.60
CA ILE A 320 5.32 13.17 -19.41
C ILE A 320 3.81 13.26 -19.64
N GLN A 321 3.03 13.56 -18.60
CA GLN A 321 1.58 13.71 -18.71
C GLN A 321 1.17 14.93 -19.54
N GLN A 322 1.82 16.06 -19.32
CA GLN A 322 1.50 17.32 -20.00
C GLN A 322 1.81 17.28 -21.48
N VAL A 323 2.93 16.69 -21.88
CA VAL A 323 3.27 16.47 -23.28
C VAL A 323 2.18 15.64 -23.95
N LEU A 324 1.79 14.50 -23.36
CA LEU A 324 0.72 13.67 -23.93
C LEU A 324 -0.61 14.42 -24.02
N ALA A 325 -1.01 15.16 -22.99
CA ALA A 325 -2.29 15.84 -22.95
C ALA A 325 -2.38 17.09 -23.85
N HIS A 326 -1.29 17.83 -23.99
CA HIS A 326 -1.30 19.17 -24.59
C HIS A 326 -0.63 19.24 -25.96
N GLU A 327 0.38 18.39 -26.24
CA GLU A 327 1.12 18.41 -27.51
C GLU A 327 0.61 17.36 -28.50
N SER A 328 -0.05 16.29 -28.03
CA SER A 328 -0.68 15.30 -28.91
C SER A 328 -2.13 15.66 -29.29
N ASP A 329 -2.64 15.01 -30.33
CA ASP A 329 -4.03 15.08 -30.79
C ASP A 329 -4.93 14.01 -30.14
N LEU A 330 -4.45 13.25 -29.15
CA LEU A 330 -5.17 12.14 -28.50
C LEU A 330 -6.58 12.53 -28.02
N LEU A 331 -6.72 13.74 -27.47
CA LEU A 331 -7.99 14.21 -26.88
C LEU A 331 -8.99 14.73 -27.94
N GLU A 332 -8.62 14.72 -29.22
CA GLU A 332 -9.43 15.22 -30.34
C GLU A 332 -10.15 14.10 -31.12
N TYR A 333 -9.82 12.84 -30.83
CA TYR A 333 -10.37 11.67 -31.51
C TYR A 333 -11.31 10.84 -30.61
N ALA A 334 -12.15 10.02 -31.26
CA ALA A 334 -12.94 8.97 -30.61
C ALA A 334 -12.04 7.82 -30.13
N ASP A 335 -12.62 6.75 -29.61
CA ASP A 335 -11.83 5.59 -29.18
C ASP A 335 -11.16 4.92 -30.39
N ILE A 336 -9.82 4.91 -30.41
CA ILE A 336 -9.03 4.34 -31.51
C ILE A 336 -9.06 2.81 -31.57
N PHE A 337 -9.63 2.15 -30.55
CA PHE A 337 -9.76 0.69 -30.50
C PHE A 337 -11.14 0.19 -30.98
N GLU A 338 -12.06 1.09 -31.30
CA GLU A 338 -13.38 0.72 -31.82
C GLU A 338 -13.25 -0.11 -33.10
N GLY A 339 -13.92 -1.27 -33.14
CA GLY A 339 -13.87 -2.22 -34.26
C GLY A 339 -12.70 -3.22 -34.27
N SER A 340 -11.78 -3.16 -33.30
CA SER A 340 -10.68 -4.14 -33.22
C SER A 340 -11.14 -5.49 -32.67
N HIS A 341 -11.22 -6.51 -33.53
CA HIS A 341 -11.58 -7.88 -33.12
C HIS A 341 -10.60 -8.50 -32.11
N VAL A 342 -9.32 -8.10 -32.13
CA VAL A 342 -8.31 -8.59 -31.18
C VAL A 342 -8.57 -8.02 -29.78
N ILE A 343 -8.84 -6.72 -29.69
CA ILE A 343 -9.15 -6.06 -28.40
C ILE A 343 -10.45 -6.60 -27.85
N GLU A 344 -11.50 -6.67 -28.68
CA GLU A 344 -12.82 -7.16 -28.25
C GLU A 344 -12.77 -8.61 -27.76
N ALA A 345 -12.03 -9.50 -28.44
CA ALA A 345 -11.87 -10.88 -27.99
C ALA A 345 -11.12 -10.98 -26.64
N LYS A 346 -10.04 -10.21 -26.45
CA LYS A 346 -9.30 -10.20 -25.17
C LYS A 346 -10.13 -9.60 -24.03
N VAL A 347 -10.91 -8.56 -24.29
CA VAL A 347 -11.84 -7.99 -23.30
C VAL A 347 -12.91 -9.01 -22.93
N ALA A 348 -13.51 -9.70 -23.90
CA ALA A 348 -14.52 -10.73 -23.64
C ALA A 348 -13.97 -11.87 -22.75
N SER A 349 -12.77 -12.37 -23.05
CA SER A 349 -12.08 -13.38 -22.23
C SER A 349 -11.89 -12.91 -20.79
N LEU A 350 -11.37 -11.69 -20.60
CA LEU A 350 -11.17 -11.12 -19.27
C LEU A 350 -12.50 -10.96 -18.51
N VAL A 351 -13.58 -10.59 -19.19
CA VAL A 351 -14.91 -10.48 -18.57
C VAL A 351 -15.41 -11.84 -18.10
N GLU A 352 -15.39 -12.85 -18.97
CA GLU A 352 -15.83 -14.22 -18.66
C GLU A 352 -15.04 -14.81 -17.49
N GLU A 353 -13.71 -14.76 -17.55
CA GLU A 353 -12.83 -15.30 -16.50
C GLU A 353 -13.02 -14.57 -15.16
N SER A 354 -13.22 -13.24 -15.20
CA SER A 354 -13.41 -12.45 -13.97
C SER A 354 -14.77 -12.71 -13.33
N LEU A 355 -15.83 -12.86 -14.13
CA LEU A 355 -17.16 -13.22 -13.61
C LEU A 355 -17.12 -14.61 -12.97
N ALA A 356 -16.44 -15.59 -13.57
CA ALA A 356 -16.28 -16.91 -12.98
C ALA A 356 -15.47 -16.93 -11.67
N GLU A 357 -14.50 -16.02 -11.49
CA GLU A 357 -13.84 -15.83 -10.19
C GLU A 357 -14.74 -15.10 -9.19
N MET A 358 -15.54 -14.11 -9.62
CA MET A 358 -16.52 -13.43 -8.76
C MET A 358 -17.59 -14.42 -8.24
N ASP A 359 -18.09 -15.32 -9.09
CA ASP A 359 -19.06 -16.35 -8.70
C ASP A 359 -18.48 -17.28 -7.62
N ARG A 360 -17.22 -17.70 -7.78
CA ARG A 360 -16.52 -18.50 -6.75
C ARG A 360 -16.40 -17.76 -5.42
N ILE A 361 -16.12 -16.45 -5.46
CA ILE A 361 -16.07 -15.62 -4.24
C ILE A 361 -17.46 -15.52 -3.60
N GLU A 362 -18.52 -15.38 -4.39
CA GLU A 362 -19.90 -15.34 -3.88
C GLU A 362 -20.32 -16.68 -3.25
N GLU A 363 -19.95 -17.82 -3.85
CA GLU A 363 -20.17 -19.16 -3.28
C GLU A 363 -19.50 -19.36 -1.91
N MET A 364 -18.42 -18.62 -1.64
CA MET A 364 -17.73 -18.61 -0.34
C MET A 364 -18.39 -17.69 0.70
N GLY A 365 -19.46 -16.99 0.35
CA GLY A 365 -20.13 -15.99 1.20
C GLY A 365 -19.65 -14.56 0.96
N GLY A 366 -19.04 -14.27 -0.19
CA GLY A 366 -18.61 -12.95 -0.61
C GLY A 366 -17.19 -12.56 -0.16
N ALA A 367 -16.78 -11.35 -0.51
CA ALA A 367 -15.39 -10.89 -0.35
C ALA A 367 -14.87 -10.97 1.10
N MET A 368 -15.69 -10.63 2.10
CA MET A 368 -15.26 -10.63 3.50
C MET A 368 -14.98 -12.06 4.01
N ALA A 369 -15.84 -13.03 3.69
CA ALA A 369 -15.63 -14.43 4.04
C ALA A 369 -14.43 -15.03 3.29
N ALA A 370 -14.22 -14.62 2.03
CA ALA A 370 -13.05 -15.02 1.24
C ALA A 370 -11.72 -14.46 1.78
N VAL A 371 -11.73 -13.27 2.42
CA VAL A 371 -10.59 -12.74 3.17
C VAL A 371 -10.34 -13.57 4.43
N GLU A 372 -11.37 -13.81 5.25
CA GLU A 372 -11.24 -14.51 6.54
C GLU A 372 -10.77 -15.96 6.39
N SER A 373 -11.25 -16.65 5.35
CA SER A 373 -10.80 -18.01 5.01
C SER A 373 -9.36 -18.07 4.49
N GLY A 374 -8.76 -16.92 4.15
CA GLY A 374 -7.40 -16.83 3.59
C GLY A 374 -7.29 -17.19 2.10
N TYR A 375 -8.40 -17.51 1.42
CA TYR A 375 -8.41 -17.89 0.00
C TYR A 375 -7.79 -16.81 -0.87
N LEU A 376 -8.30 -15.57 -0.82
CA LEU A 376 -7.82 -14.48 -1.68
C LEU A 376 -6.32 -14.22 -1.48
N LYS A 377 -5.86 -14.21 -0.21
CA LYS A 377 -4.45 -14.02 0.12
C LYS A 377 -3.59 -15.15 -0.44
N SER A 378 -4.01 -16.41 -0.27
CA SER A 378 -3.28 -17.57 -0.79
C SER A 378 -3.12 -17.54 -2.31
N GLN A 379 -4.16 -17.11 -3.03
CA GLN A 379 -4.13 -16.98 -4.49
C GLN A 379 -3.14 -15.91 -4.94
N LEU A 380 -3.08 -14.76 -4.24
CA LEU A 380 -2.09 -13.70 -4.51
C LEU A 380 -0.65 -14.17 -4.24
N VAL A 381 -0.43 -14.86 -3.12
CA VAL A 381 0.91 -15.41 -2.79
C VAL A 381 1.36 -16.41 -3.87
N SER A 382 0.45 -17.27 -4.33
CA SER A 382 0.72 -18.26 -5.38
C SER A 382 1.07 -17.60 -6.71
N SER A 383 0.24 -16.67 -7.20
CA SER A 383 0.49 -15.99 -8.48
C SER A 383 1.74 -15.12 -8.46
N HIS A 384 2.08 -14.53 -7.30
CA HIS A 384 3.34 -13.81 -7.11
C HIS A 384 4.54 -14.74 -7.19
N ALA A 385 4.48 -15.90 -6.52
CA ALA A 385 5.56 -16.87 -6.50
C ALA A 385 5.81 -17.45 -7.90
N GLU A 386 4.75 -17.78 -8.65
CA GLU A 386 4.84 -18.20 -10.05
C GLU A 386 5.50 -17.12 -10.93
N ARG A 387 5.10 -15.86 -10.77
CA ARG A 387 5.71 -14.75 -11.51
C ARG A 387 7.21 -14.64 -11.21
N ARG A 388 7.60 -14.75 -9.93
CA ARG A 388 9.02 -14.72 -9.53
C ARG A 388 9.79 -15.89 -10.14
N GLY A 389 9.23 -17.09 -10.11
CA GLY A 389 9.84 -18.26 -10.77
C GLY A 389 10.08 -18.05 -12.28
N ARG A 390 9.15 -17.39 -12.99
CA ARG A 390 9.34 -17.06 -14.42
C ARG A 390 10.46 -16.04 -14.66
N ILE A 391 10.63 -15.07 -13.76
CA ILE A 391 11.70 -14.07 -13.85
C ILE A 391 13.05 -14.71 -13.55
N GLU A 392 13.15 -15.51 -12.49
CA GLU A 392 14.36 -16.22 -12.07
C GLU A 392 14.85 -17.20 -13.14
N SER A 393 13.92 -17.95 -13.77
CA SER A 393 14.23 -18.88 -14.86
C SER A 393 14.50 -18.21 -16.22
N GLY A 394 14.30 -16.90 -16.33
CA GLY A 394 14.47 -16.15 -17.59
C GLY A 394 13.33 -16.33 -18.60
N GLN A 395 12.25 -17.03 -18.25
CA GLN A 395 11.04 -17.13 -19.08
C GLN A 395 10.36 -15.76 -19.26
N GLU A 396 10.29 -14.97 -18.19
CA GLU A 396 9.87 -13.56 -18.21
C GLU A 396 11.11 -12.67 -18.29
N LYS A 397 11.25 -11.96 -19.40
CA LYS A 397 12.43 -11.13 -19.71
C LYS A 397 12.29 -9.72 -19.11
N ILE A 398 13.31 -9.31 -18.34
CA ILE A 398 13.42 -7.96 -17.77
C ILE A 398 14.77 -7.35 -18.16
N VAL A 399 14.70 -6.36 -19.05
CA VAL A 399 15.87 -5.59 -19.54
C VAL A 399 16.59 -4.91 -18.38
N GLY A 400 17.90 -5.11 -18.29
CA GLY A 400 18.76 -4.58 -17.23
C GLY A 400 18.80 -5.43 -15.96
N VAL A 401 18.00 -6.50 -15.87
CA VAL A 401 17.92 -7.37 -14.69
C VAL A 401 18.35 -8.80 -15.00
N ASN A 402 17.64 -9.51 -15.88
CA ASN A 402 17.99 -10.89 -16.27
C ASN A 402 18.43 -11.03 -17.73
N ILE A 403 18.30 -9.95 -18.51
CA ILE A 403 18.85 -9.82 -19.86
C ILE A 403 19.46 -8.44 -20.05
N PHE A 404 20.47 -8.32 -20.93
CA PHE A 404 21.14 -7.06 -21.25
C PHE A 404 21.70 -6.33 -20.00
N ASN A 405 22.41 -7.06 -19.15
CA ASN A 405 22.85 -6.59 -17.83
C ASN A 405 23.93 -5.51 -17.88
N THR A 406 24.68 -5.41 -18.98
CA THR A 406 25.76 -4.42 -19.15
C THR A 406 25.23 -3.10 -19.70
N THR A 407 25.68 -1.97 -19.14
CA THR A 407 25.36 -0.62 -19.61
C THR A 407 26.59 0.30 -19.50
N GLU A 408 26.58 1.42 -20.24
CA GLU A 408 27.55 2.51 -20.07
C GLU A 408 27.23 3.31 -18.81
N PRO A 409 28.19 4.07 -18.23
CA PRO A 409 27.94 4.91 -17.06
C PRO A 409 26.77 5.88 -17.29
N ASN A 410 25.75 5.83 -16.43
CA ASN A 410 24.56 6.67 -16.55
C ASN A 410 24.79 8.04 -15.86
N PRO A 411 24.79 9.18 -16.59
CA PRO A 411 24.96 10.51 -16.00
C PRO A 411 23.90 10.89 -14.97
N LEU A 412 22.69 10.33 -15.07
CA LEU A 412 21.59 10.59 -14.12
C LEU A 412 21.87 10.00 -12.73
N THR A 413 22.78 9.04 -12.65
CA THR A 413 23.13 8.30 -11.43
C THR A 413 24.45 8.76 -10.78
N ALA A 414 25.17 9.68 -11.41
CA ALA A 414 26.51 10.09 -10.97
C ALA A 414 26.57 10.69 -9.55
N ASP A 415 25.49 11.33 -9.11
CA ASP A 415 25.39 11.99 -7.79
C ASP A 415 24.37 11.29 -6.86
N LEU A 416 24.16 9.97 -7.01
CA LEU A 416 23.11 9.21 -6.31
C LEU A 416 23.14 9.34 -4.78
N ASP A 417 24.32 9.50 -4.17
CA ASP A 417 24.47 9.69 -2.72
C ASP A 417 23.81 11.00 -2.23
N THR A 418 23.57 11.96 -3.13
CA THR A 418 22.78 13.18 -2.86
C THR A 418 21.34 13.10 -3.36
N ALA A 419 20.97 12.01 -4.05
CA ALA A 419 19.72 11.90 -4.80
C ALA A 419 18.58 11.19 -4.06
N ILE A 420 18.86 10.55 -2.91
CA ILE A 420 17.84 9.95 -2.04
C ILE A 420 17.51 10.92 -0.91
N GLN A 421 16.24 11.30 -0.78
CA GLN A 421 15.80 12.14 0.31
C GLN A 421 15.72 11.34 1.62
N THR A 422 16.53 11.70 2.61
CA THR A 422 16.49 11.11 3.96
C THR A 422 15.72 11.99 4.93
N VAL A 423 14.99 11.36 5.86
CA VAL A 423 14.29 12.07 6.94
C VAL A 423 15.23 12.19 8.15
N ASP A 424 15.44 13.43 8.59
CA ASP A 424 16.23 13.77 9.78
C ASP A 424 15.62 13.11 11.05
N PRO A 425 16.38 12.29 11.80
CA PRO A 425 15.90 11.69 13.05
C PRO A 425 15.35 12.70 14.08
N ALA A 426 15.80 13.95 14.06
CA ALA A 426 15.28 14.98 14.95
C ALA A 426 13.83 15.41 14.60
N VAL A 427 13.32 15.07 13.41
CA VAL A 427 11.90 15.28 13.05
C VAL A 427 10.98 14.52 14.01
N GLU A 428 11.26 13.23 14.22
CA GLU A 428 10.45 12.36 15.08
C GLU A 428 10.36 12.92 16.51
N ALA A 429 11.50 13.30 17.09
CA ALA A 429 11.55 13.91 18.42
C ALA A 429 10.71 15.21 18.51
N ARG A 430 10.79 16.09 17.49
CA ARG A 430 10.00 17.33 17.45
C ARG A 430 8.49 17.06 17.33
N VAL A 431 8.10 16.06 16.54
CA VAL A 431 6.69 15.66 16.38
C VAL A 431 6.15 15.11 17.70
N VAL A 432 6.92 14.26 18.38
CA VAL A 432 6.56 13.72 19.71
C VAL A 432 6.41 14.84 20.74
N GLU A 433 7.34 15.79 20.79
CA GLU A 433 7.26 16.93 21.72
C GLU A 433 6.01 17.80 21.42
N SER A 434 5.73 18.06 20.14
CA SER A 434 4.54 18.80 19.70
C SER A 434 3.25 18.12 20.15
N LEU A 435 3.18 16.80 20.03
CA LEU A 435 2.03 15.99 20.46
C LEU A 435 1.84 16.04 21.98
N GLN A 436 2.91 15.93 22.77
CA GLN A 436 2.83 16.05 24.23
C GLN A 436 2.28 17.42 24.62
N ARG A 437 2.83 18.48 24.01
CA ARG A 437 2.35 19.86 24.20
C ARG A 437 0.89 20.04 23.80
N TRP A 438 0.43 19.37 22.74
CA TRP A 438 -0.98 19.38 22.34
C TRP A 438 -1.86 18.80 23.45
N ARG A 439 -1.52 17.63 23.99
CA ARG A 439 -2.30 17.00 25.07
C ARG A 439 -2.38 17.88 26.32
N ASP A 440 -1.32 18.64 26.62
CA ASP A 440 -1.28 19.58 27.76
C ASP A 440 -2.13 20.84 27.52
N THR A 441 -2.24 21.29 26.26
CA THR A 441 -2.82 22.60 25.92
C THR A 441 -4.21 22.52 25.28
N ARG A 442 -4.68 21.35 24.83
CA ARG A 442 -5.97 21.15 24.13
C ARG A 442 -7.23 21.57 24.91
N TYR A 443 -7.10 21.88 26.20
CA TYR A 443 -8.19 22.38 27.05
C TYR A 443 -8.25 23.92 27.13
N GLN A 444 -7.29 24.62 26.52
CA GLN A 444 -7.23 26.08 26.50
C GLN A 444 -8.06 26.63 25.32
N PRO A 445 -8.55 27.89 25.38
CA PRO A 445 -9.23 28.50 24.23
C PRO A 445 -8.39 28.41 22.95
N PRO A 446 -8.99 28.22 21.76
CA PRO A 446 -10.41 28.37 21.45
C PRO A 446 -11.27 27.08 21.53
N PHE A 447 -10.74 25.97 22.05
CA PHE A 447 -11.50 24.70 22.08
C PHE A 447 -12.65 24.76 23.10
N ASN A 448 -13.87 25.03 22.65
CA ASN A 448 -15.10 25.17 23.46
C ASN A 448 -16.06 23.97 23.32
N HIS A 449 -15.52 22.76 23.20
CA HIS A 449 -16.29 21.55 22.87
C HIS A 449 -16.04 20.45 23.91
N PRO A 450 -16.86 19.37 23.99
CA PRO A 450 -16.85 18.50 25.16
C PRO A 450 -15.45 17.98 25.43
N ARG A 451 -15.11 17.78 26.71
CA ARG A 451 -13.77 17.28 27.07
C ARG A 451 -13.45 16.01 26.25
N PRO A 452 -12.21 15.82 25.75
CA PRO A 452 -11.78 14.63 25.01
C PRO A 452 -12.33 13.32 25.58
N CYS A 453 -12.28 13.13 26.90
CA CYS A 453 -12.82 11.94 27.54
C CYS A 453 -14.31 11.71 27.30
N LYS A 454 -15.14 12.77 27.28
CA LYS A 454 -16.58 12.65 27.02
C LYS A 454 -16.88 12.35 25.55
N ALA A 455 -16.14 12.97 24.64
CA ALA A 455 -16.25 12.66 23.22
C ALA A 455 -15.86 11.19 22.93
N LEU A 456 -14.78 10.70 23.55
CA LEU A 456 -14.36 9.30 23.44
C LEU A 456 -15.39 8.32 24.02
N GLU A 457 -16.04 8.63 25.15
CA GLU A 457 -17.13 7.79 25.66
C GLU A 457 -18.32 7.75 24.68
N ARG A 458 -18.70 8.90 24.10
CA ARG A 458 -19.77 8.96 23.08
C ARG A 458 -19.42 8.14 21.84
N LEU A 459 -18.16 8.18 21.39
CA LEU A 459 -17.65 7.34 20.30
C LEU A 459 -17.79 5.85 20.63
N LYS A 460 -17.42 5.43 21.85
CA LYS A 460 -17.56 4.03 22.30
C LYS A 460 -19.01 3.60 22.40
N GLU A 461 -19.92 4.48 22.82
CA GLU A 461 -21.36 4.21 22.82
C GLU A 461 -21.89 3.98 21.40
N ALA A 462 -21.55 4.87 20.46
CA ALA A 462 -21.94 4.74 19.05
C ALA A 462 -21.37 3.44 18.43
N ALA A 463 -20.11 3.12 18.73
CA ALA A 463 -19.45 1.88 18.30
C ALA A 463 -20.16 0.62 18.81
N LYS A 464 -20.73 0.63 20.02
CA LYS A 464 -21.51 -0.49 20.58
C LYS A 464 -22.93 -0.58 20.00
N GLY A 465 -23.50 0.56 19.63
CA GLY A 465 -24.85 0.67 19.07
C GLY A 465 -24.89 0.48 17.56
N THR A 466 -25.92 1.04 16.93
CA THR A 466 -26.13 1.07 15.46
C THR A 466 -26.12 2.47 14.88
N ASP A 467 -25.90 3.49 15.72
CA ASP A 467 -25.79 4.88 15.28
C ASP A 467 -24.61 5.05 14.33
N ASN A 468 -24.72 5.99 13.39
CA ASN A 468 -23.64 6.36 12.49
C ASN A 468 -22.47 6.98 13.28
N LEU A 469 -21.26 6.41 13.16
CA LEU A 469 -20.11 6.86 13.95
C LEU A 469 -19.50 8.21 13.52
N MET A 470 -19.86 8.76 12.36
CA MET A 470 -19.21 9.98 11.85
C MET A 470 -19.48 11.19 12.75
N GLU A 471 -20.68 11.32 13.31
CA GLU A 471 -21.03 12.42 14.23
C GLU A 471 -20.18 12.39 15.51
N ALA A 472 -20.08 11.21 16.14
CA ALA A 472 -19.23 11.04 17.32
C ALA A 472 -17.74 11.26 16.99
N THR A 473 -17.31 10.89 15.78
CA THR A 473 -15.94 11.15 15.29
C THR A 473 -15.68 12.65 15.13
N LEU A 474 -16.63 13.41 14.59
CA LEU A 474 -16.53 14.88 14.49
C LEU A 474 -16.50 15.54 15.88
N GLU A 475 -17.27 15.04 16.85
CA GLU A 475 -17.17 15.49 18.24
C GLU A 475 -15.77 15.26 18.81
N CYS A 476 -15.15 14.10 18.57
CA CYS A 476 -13.76 13.83 18.95
C CYS A 476 -12.78 14.82 18.31
N ALA A 477 -12.92 15.08 17.00
CA ALA A 477 -12.05 16.01 16.27
C ALA A 477 -12.12 17.43 16.87
N ARG A 478 -13.33 17.92 17.14
CA ARG A 478 -13.56 19.25 17.75
C ARG A 478 -13.09 19.31 19.21
N ALA A 479 -13.11 18.18 19.92
CA ALA A 479 -12.61 18.07 21.29
C ALA A 479 -11.07 18.03 21.40
N GLY A 480 -10.34 17.95 20.27
CA GLY A 480 -8.89 17.83 20.28
C GLY A 480 -8.37 16.45 20.71
N VAL A 481 -9.20 15.42 20.50
CA VAL A 481 -8.77 14.01 20.58
C VAL A 481 -7.67 13.76 19.55
N THR A 482 -6.76 12.85 19.90
CA THR A 482 -5.65 12.43 19.05
C THR A 482 -5.99 11.17 18.23
N THR A 483 -5.23 10.90 17.17
CA THR A 483 -5.38 9.73 16.30
C THR A 483 -5.26 8.43 17.08
N GLY A 484 -4.28 8.34 17.99
CA GLY A 484 -4.10 7.21 18.89
C GLY A 484 -5.23 7.04 19.89
N GLU A 485 -5.75 8.12 20.49
CA GLU A 485 -6.90 8.06 21.40
C GLU A 485 -8.20 7.64 20.68
N TRP A 486 -8.47 8.18 19.48
CA TRP A 486 -9.65 7.80 18.69
C TRP A 486 -9.62 6.32 18.31
N ALA A 487 -8.50 5.86 17.77
CA ALA A 487 -8.34 4.46 17.39
C ALA A 487 -8.30 3.55 18.62
N GLY A 488 -7.67 3.98 19.71
CA GLY A 488 -7.64 3.26 21.00
C GLY A 488 -9.03 3.02 21.57
N ALA A 489 -9.89 4.04 21.58
CA ALA A 489 -11.28 3.90 22.02
C ALA A 489 -12.07 2.91 21.16
N LEU A 490 -11.84 2.89 19.84
CA LEU A 490 -12.46 1.89 18.96
C LEU A 490 -11.86 0.50 19.15
N ARG A 491 -10.55 0.35 19.43
CA ARG A 491 -9.92 -0.93 19.78
C ARG A 491 -10.52 -1.54 21.04
N GLU A 492 -10.88 -0.72 22.04
CA GLU A 492 -11.57 -1.20 23.25
C GLU A 492 -12.93 -1.86 22.96
N VAL A 493 -13.61 -1.46 21.87
CA VAL A 493 -14.95 -1.97 21.52
C VAL A 493 -14.89 -3.06 20.44
N PHE A 494 -14.09 -2.84 19.40
CA PHE A 494 -14.01 -3.72 18.23
C PHE A 494 -12.92 -4.79 18.33
N GLY A 495 -11.96 -4.61 19.25
CA GLY A 495 -10.74 -5.42 19.30
C GLY A 495 -9.74 -5.07 18.19
N GLU A 496 -8.71 -5.90 18.10
CA GLU A 496 -7.66 -5.82 17.06
C GLU A 496 -7.68 -7.07 16.18
N PHE A 497 -7.20 -6.91 14.95
CA PHE A 497 -7.13 -7.99 13.98
C PHE A 497 -5.70 -8.36 13.62
N ARG A 498 -5.40 -9.66 13.60
CA ARG A 498 -4.18 -10.21 13.01
C ARG A 498 -4.56 -10.97 11.75
N ALA A 499 -4.17 -10.44 10.59
CA ALA A 499 -4.45 -11.07 9.31
C ALA A 499 -3.73 -12.42 9.14
N PRO A 500 -4.36 -13.41 8.47
CA PRO A 500 -3.67 -14.63 8.05
C PRO A 500 -2.48 -14.31 7.15
N THR A 501 -1.37 -15.02 7.33
CA THR A 501 -0.13 -14.78 6.56
C THR A 501 -0.15 -15.40 5.16
N GLY A 502 -1.00 -16.40 4.91
CA GLY A 502 -1.08 -17.13 3.64
C GLY A 502 0.11 -18.07 3.32
N VAL A 503 1.19 -18.03 4.11
CA VAL A 503 2.43 -18.80 3.87
C VAL A 503 2.22 -20.29 4.08
N SER A 504 1.50 -20.70 5.13
CA SER A 504 1.30 -22.13 5.46
C SER A 504 0.44 -22.88 4.44
N SER A 505 -0.47 -22.17 3.76
CA SER A 505 -1.39 -22.74 2.76
C SER A 505 -0.88 -22.65 1.32
N ALA A 506 0.21 -21.91 1.07
CA ALA A 506 0.74 -21.74 -0.28
C ALA A 506 1.36 -23.06 -0.80
N PRO A 507 1.10 -23.47 -2.06
CA PRO A 507 1.71 -24.66 -2.65
C PRO A 507 3.24 -24.52 -2.74
N VAL A 508 3.95 -25.62 -3.00
CA VAL A 508 5.40 -25.57 -3.31
C VAL A 508 5.57 -24.78 -4.59
N ALA A 509 6.27 -23.65 -4.52
CA ALA A 509 6.38 -22.71 -5.63
C ALA A 509 7.52 -23.09 -6.58
N VAL A 510 8.62 -23.63 -6.05
CA VAL A 510 9.78 -24.05 -6.84
C VAL A 510 10.17 -25.47 -6.47
N PRO A 511 10.02 -26.46 -7.38
CA PRO A 511 10.38 -27.83 -7.11
C PRO A 511 11.91 -27.99 -7.02
N ALA A 512 12.36 -28.84 -6.09
CA ALA A 512 13.77 -29.18 -5.91
C ALA A 512 14.17 -30.34 -6.83
N GLU A 513 14.08 -30.13 -8.15
CA GLU A 513 14.49 -31.14 -9.14
C GLU A 513 16.00 -31.36 -9.09
N GLU A 514 16.44 -32.59 -9.38
CA GLU A 514 17.85 -32.96 -9.34
C GLU A 514 18.67 -32.08 -10.30
N GLY A 515 19.77 -31.49 -9.81
CA GLY A 515 20.60 -30.55 -10.55
C GLY A 515 20.11 -29.09 -10.55
N SER A 516 18.98 -28.78 -9.93
CA SER A 516 18.51 -27.40 -9.75
C SER A 516 19.24 -26.68 -8.61
N ALA A 517 19.28 -25.33 -8.67
CA ALA A 517 19.78 -24.49 -7.58
C ALA A 517 19.02 -24.75 -6.26
N MET A 518 17.72 -25.06 -6.34
CA MET A 518 16.90 -25.37 -5.18
C MET A 518 17.32 -26.70 -4.51
N ALA A 519 17.62 -27.74 -5.29
CA ALA A 519 18.11 -29.00 -4.76
C ALA A 519 19.45 -28.84 -4.04
N GLU A 520 20.34 -27.99 -4.56
CA GLU A 520 21.64 -27.71 -3.93
C GLU A 520 21.48 -26.94 -2.62
N VAL A 521 20.63 -25.91 -2.58
CA VAL A 521 20.34 -25.21 -1.32
C VAL A 521 19.70 -26.15 -0.29
N ARG A 522 18.78 -27.02 -0.71
CA ARG A 522 18.19 -28.03 0.18
C ARG A 522 19.24 -28.97 0.77
N ARG A 523 20.18 -29.44 -0.05
CA ARG A 523 21.32 -30.24 0.40
C ARG A 523 22.15 -29.49 1.45
N LYS A 524 22.43 -28.20 1.23
CA LYS A 524 23.14 -27.35 2.20
C LYS A 524 22.39 -27.25 3.53
N VAL A 525 21.07 -27.06 3.51
CA VAL A 525 20.22 -27.02 4.71
C VAL A 525 20.30 -28.33 5.49
N GLU A 526 20.14 -29.47 4.82
CA GLU A 526 20.16 -30.80 5.43
C GLU A 526 21.53 -31.13 6.06
N VAL A 527 22.63 -30.84 5.36
CA VAL A 527 23.98 -31.06 5.87
C VAL A 527 24.25 -30.19 7.09
N THR A 528 23.88 -28.90 7.01
CA THR A 528 24.09 -27.96 8.11
C THR A 528 23.27 -28.34 9.35
N ALA A 529 22.00 -28.70 9.19
CA ALA A 529 21.18 -29.19 10.30
C ALA A 529 21.85 -30.39 11.00
N ARG A 530 22.33 -31.36 10.21
CA ARG A 530 22.98 -32.57 10.73
C ARG A 530 24.26 -32.25 11.50
N GLU A 531 25.12 -31.38 10.99
CA GLU A 531 26.38 -31.01 11.64
C GLU A 531 26.16 -30.20 12.92
N MET A 532 25.08 -29.42 12.99
CA MET A 532 24.65 -28.72 14.20
C MET A 532 23.97 -29.65 15.22
N GLY A 533 23.67 -30.90 14.86
CA GLY A 533 22.87 -31.81 15.67
C GLY A 533 21.38 -31.41 15.76
N ALA A 534 20.93 -30.50 14.89
CA ALA A 534 19.55 -30.05 14.80
C ALA A 534 18.74 -30.99 13.89
N GLY A 535 17.48 -31.27 14.25
CA GLY A 535 16.59 -32.03 13.36
C GLY A 535 16.25 -31.28 12.07
N LYS A 536 16.05 -29.96 12.19
CA LYS A 536 15.87 -29.01 11.09
C LYS A 536 16.46 -27.66 11.47
N LEU A 537 16.90 -26.90 10.49
CA LEU A 537 17.21 -25.48 10.70
C LEU A 537 15.91 -24.69 10.83
N ARG A 538 15.87 -23.82 11.84
CA ARG A 538 14.75 -22.90 12.08
C ARG A 538 15.11 -21.49 11.67
N PHE A 539 14.24 -20.86 10.91
CA PHE A 539 14.42 -19.49 10.44
C PHE A 539 13.23 -18.62 10.81
N LEU A 540 13.48 -17.58 11.61
CA LEU A 540 12.47 -16.60 11.96
C LEU A 540 12.47 -15.46 10.95
N VAL A 541 11.33 -15.19 10.32
CA VAL A 541 11.12 -14.00 9.49
C VAL A 541 10.33 -12.98 10.31
N GLY A 542 10.95 -11.84 10.59
CA GLY A 542 10.38 -10.76 11.40
C GLY A 542 10.11 -9.50 10.59
N LYS A 543 9.03 -8.79 10.93
CA LYS A 543 8.74 -7.44 10.43
C LYS A 543 8.57 -6.47 11.62
N PRO A 544 9.66 -5.78 12.03
CA PRO A 544 9.60 -4.86 13.16
C PRO A 544 8.87 -3.57 12.79
N GLY A 545 8.20 -2.95 13.77
CA GLY A 545 7.56 -1.64 13.59
C GLY A 545 6.25 -1.72 12.81
N LEU A 546 5.83 -0.63 12.17
CA LEU A 546 4.52 -0.54 11.52
C LEU A 546 4.52 -0.94 10.04
N ASP A 547 5.67 -1.37 9.49
CA ASP A 547 5.79 -1.71 8.07
C ASP A 547 4.88 -2.88 7.66
N GLY A 548 3.86 -2.55 6.85
CA GLY A 548 2.88 -3.51 6.33
C GLY A 548 3.32 -4.26 5.07
N HIS A 549 4.47 -3.93 4.45
CA HIS A 549 4.89 -4.57 3.21
C HIS A 549 5.38 -6.02 3.44
N SER A 550 4.48 -7.00 3.38
CA SER A 550 4.81 -8.40 3.68
C SER A 550 5.26 -9.23 2.48
N ASN A 551 5.01 -8.80 1.23
CA ASN A 551 5.28 -9.62 0.03
C ASN A 551 6.69 -10.23 0.01
N GLY A 552 7.73 -9.41 0.24
CA GLY A 552 9.11 -9.90 0.26
C GLY A 552 9.39 -10.91 1.39
N ALA A 553 8.86 -10.64 2.59
CA ALA A 553 8.96 -11.55 3.74
C ALA A 553 8.23 -12.87 3.48
N GLU A 554 7.04 -12.84 2.89
CA GLU A 554 6.24 -14.02 2.54
C GLU A 554 6.97 -14.88 1.49
N GLN A 555 7.57 -14.26 0.45
CA GLN A 555 8.34 -15.00 -0.56
C GLN A 555 9.60 -15.64 0.02
N ILE A 556 10.31 -14.94 0.90
CA ILE A 556 11.47 -15.48 1.62
C ILE A 556 11.04 -16.65 2.51
N ALA A 557 9.92 -16.51 3.23
CA ALA A 557 9.38 -17.56 4.09
C ALA A 557 8.97 -18.81 3.28
N VAL A 558 8.24 -18.64 2.17
CA VAL A 558 7.87 -19.75 1.26
C VAL A 558 9.11 -20.40 0.68
N ARG A 559 10.09 -19.63 0.20
CA ARG A 559 11.31 -20.17 -0.40
C ARG A 559 12.19 -20.91 0.61
N ALA A 560 12.32 -20.40 1.83
CA ALA A 560 13.06 -21.06 2.91
C ALA A 560 12.41 -22.40 3.29
N ARG A 561 11.07 -22.43 3.39
CA ARG A 561 10.30 -23.66 3.61
C ARG A 561 10.54 -24.66 2.47
N ASP A 562 10.46 -24.22 1.22
CA ASP A 562 10.71 -25.06 0.04
C ASP A 562 12.18 -25.57 0.00
N ALA A 563 13.12 -24.84 0.59
CA ALA A 563 14.51 -25.27 0.78
C ALA A 563 14.72 -26.22 1.97
N GLY A 564 13.71 -26.47 2.81
CA GLY A 564 13.77 -27.44 3.91
C GLY A 564 13.88 -26.85 5.32
N PHE A 565 13.85 -25.52 5.47
CA PHE A 565 13.76 -24.88 6.79
C PHE A 565 12.41 -25.13 7.47
N GLU A 566 12.42 -25.13 8.80
CA GLU A 566 11.24 -24.84 9.60
C GLU A 566 11.14 -23.31 9.77
N VAL A 567 10.09 -22.69 9.23
CA VAL A 567 9.97 -21.23 9.16
C VAL A 567 8.97 -20.72 10.19
N VAL A 568 9.42 -19.77 11.01
CA VAL A 568 8.60 -19.05 11.97
C VAL A 568 8.25 -17.69 11.39
N TYR A 569 6.98 -17.46 11.05
CA TYR A 569 6.49 -16.18 10.55
C TYR A 569 5.20 -15.77 11.26
N GLN A 570 5.29 -14.74 12.10
CA GLN A 570 4.17 -14.26 12.93
C GLN A 570 3.39 -13.09 12.29
N GLY A 571 3.75 -12.69 11.06
CA GLY A 571 3.09 -11.61 10.32
C GLY A 571 3.77 -10.25 10.51
N ILE A 572 2.95 -9.19 10.50
CA ILE A 572 3.39 -7.78 10.55
C ILE A 572 3.15 -7.16 11.93
N ARG A 573 3.75 -6.00 12.18
CA ARG A 573 3.52 -5.17 13.37
C ARG A 573 4.00 -5.78 14.69
N LEU A 574 5.22 -6.29 14.65
CA LEU A 574 5.90 -6.80 15.83
C LEU A 574 6.83 -5.73 16.40
N THR A 575 6.89 -5.64 17.72
CA THR A 575 7.96 -4.90 18.39
C THR A 575 9.28 -5.66 18.27
N PRO A 576 10.44 -4.98 18.33
CA PRO A 576 11.74 -5.66 18.48
C PRO A 576 11.75 -6.70 19.61
N GLU A 577 11.10 -6.38 20.74
CA GLU A 577 10.96 -7.29 21.88
C GLU A 577 10.24 -8.59 21.52
N GLN A 578 9.08 -8.50 20.89
CA GLN A 578 8.32 -9.69 20.47
C GLN A 578 9.08 -10.57 19.48
N ILE A 579 9.88 -9.97 18.60
CA ILE A 579 10.72 -10.71 17.65
C ILE A 579 11.80 -11.49 18.41
N VAL A 580 12.44 -10.87 19.40
CA VAL A 580 13.46 -11.53 20.22
C VAL A 580 12.85 -12.63 21.08
N ASP A 581 11.71 -12.38 21.72
CA ASP A 581 11.00 -13.39 22.51
C ASP A 581 10.65 -14.62 21.65
N ALA A 582 10.17 -14.41 20.42
CA ALA A 582 9.87 -15.48 19.48
C ALA A 582 11.14 -16.22 19.02
N ALA A 583 12.23 -15.50 18.76
CA ALA A 583 13.50 -16.12 18.37
C ALA A 583 14.05 -17.06 19.46
N LEU A 584 13.93 -16.65 20.73
CA LEU A 584 14.34 -17.44 21.89
C LEU A 584 13.40 -18.63 22.13
N ALA A 585 12.08 -18.39 22.09
CA ALA A 585 11.09 -19.42 22.37
C ALA A 585 11.11 -20.56 21.35
N GLU A 586 11.40 -20.24 20.09
CA GLU A 586 11.44 -21.21 18.98
C GLU A 586 12.85 -21.78 18.74
N ASP A 587 13.87 -21.32 19.50
CA ASP A 587 15.27 -21.77 19.37
C ASP A 587 15.75 -21.71 17.92
N VAL A 588 15.70 -20.49 17.36
CA VAL A 588 15.93 -20.27 15.92
C VAL A 588 17.41 -20.17 15.60
N HIS A 589 17.77 -20.60 14.39
CA HIS A 589 19.15 -20.63 13.92
C HIS A 589 19.53 -19.33 13.19
N ALA A 590 18.55 -18.54 12.77
CA ALA A 590 18.73 -17.23 12.16
C ALA A 590 17.46 -16.38 12.30
N VAL A 591 17.64 -15.06 12.33
CA VAL A 591 16.57 -14.06 12.30
C VAL A 591 16.71 -13.23 11.02
N GLY A 592 15.69 -13.23 10.16
CA GLY A 592 15.59 -12.40 8.97
C GLY A 592 14.60 -11.26 9.18
N LEU A 593 15.07 -10.02 9.19
CA LEU A 593 14.26 -8.81 9.33
C LEU A 593 13.96 -8.22 7.95
N SER A 594 12.67 -8.08 7.61
CA SER A 594 12.23 -7.46 6.36
C SER A 594 11.67 -6.07 6.61
N ILE A 595 12.32 -5.02 6.09
CA ILE A 595 12.00 -3.61 6.36
C ILE A 595 12.03 -2.79 5.06
N LEU A 596 10.90 -2.18 4.72
CA LEU A 596 10.73 -1.39 3.50
C LEU A 596 10.35 0.08 3.78
N SER A 597 10.07 0.43 5.04
CA SER A 597 9.63 1.77 5.45
C SER A 597 10.76 2.76 5.71
N GLY A 598 12.02 2.31 5.71
CA GLY A 598 13.19 3.13 6.05
C GLY A 598 13.50 3.21 7.56
N SER A 599 12.82 2.42 8.39
CA SER A 599 13.03 2.37 9.84
C SER A 599 14.19 1.46 10.28
N HIS A 600 14.90 0.84 9.33
CA HIS A 600 15.98 -0.13 9.56
C HIS A 600 17.11 0.44 10.45
N ALA A 601 17.44 1.72 10.28
CA ALA A 601 18.49 2.38 11.06
C ALA A 601 18.19 2.46 12.56
N GLN A 602 16.93 2.36 12.97
CA GLN A 602 16.55 2.33 14.39
C GLN A 602 16.15 0.93 14.86
N LEU A 603 15.33 0.21 14.07
CA LEU A 603 14.72 -1.04 14.52
C LEU A 603 15.67 -2.25 14.47
N VAL A 604 16.59 -2.30 13.51
CA VAL A 604 17.55 -3.42 13.41
C VAL A 604 18.57 -3.39 14.56
N PRO A 605 19.19 -2.23 14.90
CA PRO A 605 20.03 -2.14 16.08
C PRO A 605 19.31 -2.52 17.38
N ASP A 606 18.04 -2.14 17.55
CA ASP A 606 17.24 -2.50 18.74
C ASP A 606 17.08 -4.02 18.90
N VAL A 607 16.79 -4.74 17.80
CA VAL A 607 16.74 -6.21 17.81
C VAL A 607 18.11 -6.81 18.19
N LEU A 608 19.20 -6.30 17.62
CA LEU A 608 20.55 -6.77 17.92
C LEU A 608 20.94 -6.54 19.38
N ASP A 609 20.64 -5.35 19.92
CA ASP A 609 20.91 -5.00 21.31
C ASP A 609 20.13 -5.93 22.26
N ARG A 610 18.85 -6.16 21.99
CA ARG A 610 18.00 -7.06 22.79
C ARG A 610 18.43 -8.52 22.72
N LEU A 611 18.86 -9.02 21.56
CA LEU A 611 19.44 -10.37 21.44
C LEU A 611 20.71 -10.48 22.29
N ARG A 612 21.56 -9.46 22.28
CA ARG A 612 22.77 -9.41 23.12
C ARG A 612 22.42 -9.40 24.61
N GLU A 613 21.44 -8.61 25.03
CA GLU A 613 20.95 -8.56 26.41
C GLU A 613 20.33 -9.89 26.87
N ALA A 614 19.65 -10.59 25.97
CA ALA A 614 19.08 -11.91 26.22
C ALA A 614 20.11 -13.06 26.18
N GLY A 615 21.39 -12.77 25.85
CA GLY A 615 22.44 -13.77 25.77
C GLY A 615 22.44 -14.62 24.49
N ALA A 616 21.72 -14.19 23.44
CA ALA A 616 21.58 -14.87 22.16
C ALA A 616 22.28 -14.10 21.01
N ALA A 617 23.46 -13.54 21.30
CA ALA A 617 24.26 -12.76 20.36
C ALA A 617 24.87 -13.60 19.21
N ASP A 618 24.83 -14.92 19.34
CA ASP A 618 25.31 -15.91 18.39
C ASP A 618 24.30 -16.20 17.27
N ILE A 619 23.03 -15.83 17.44
CA ILE A 619 22.02 -15.95 16.38
C ILE A 619 22.30 -14.90 15.29
N PRO A 620 22.65 -15.30 14.05
CA PRO A 620 22.88 -14.34 12.97
C PRO A 620 21.59 -13.61 12.60
N VAL A 621 21.69 -12.28 12.54
CA VAL A 621 20.61 -11.41 12.06
C VAL A 621 20.89 -10.98 10.62
N ILE A 622 19.91 -11.21 9.76
CA ILE A 622 19.91 -10.83 8.34
C ILE A 622 18.92 -9.68 8.18
N ALA A 623 19.29 -8.63 7.43
CA ALA A 623 18.38 -7.55 7.07
C ALA A 623 18.05 -7.59 5.57
N GLY A 624 16.80 -7.34 5.22
CA GLY A 624 16.37 -7.27 3.82
C GLY A 624 15.32 -6.19 3.58
N GLY A 625 15.31 -5.63 2.37
CA GLY A 625 14.32 -4.63 1.95
C GLY A 625 14.96 -3.42 1.26
N ILE A 626 14.32 -2.25 1.34
CA ILE A 626 14.83 -1.02 0.71
C ILE A 626 15.84 -0.37 1.65
N ILE A 627 17.11 -0.76 1.50
CA ILE A 627 18.21 -0.33 2.36
C ILE A 627 19.32 0.27 1.46
N PRO A 628 19.60 1.59 1.55
CA PRO A 628 20.69 2.23 0.84
C PRO A 628 22.05 1.59 1.15
N ASN A 629 23.00 1.62 0.21
CA ASN A 629 24.31 0.98 0.39
C ASN A 629 25.07 1.52 1.63
N ALA A 630 25.02 2.83 1.89
CA ALA A 630 25.64 3.44 3.07
C ALA A 630 25.05 2.88 4.38
N ASP A 631 23.72 2.73 4.45
CA ASP A 631 23.05 2.17 5.62
C ASP A 631 23.36 0.68 5.76
N ALA A 632 23.48 -0.06 4.66
CA ALA A 632 23.87 -1.47 4.69
C ALA A 632 25.27 -1.68 5.29
N GLU A 633 26.22 -0.78 5.01
CA GLU A 633 27.55 -0.81 5.64
C GLU A 633 27.48 -0.56 7.15
N LEU A 634 26.70 0.44 7.57
CA LEU A 634 26.47 0.74 8.99
C LEU A 634 25.81 -0.44 9.74
N LEU A 635 24.82 -1.08 9.12
CA LEU A 635 24.15 -2.25 9.68
C LEU A 635 25.11 -3.44 9.85
N ARG A 636 25.98 -3.70 8.87
CA ARG A 636 27.02 -4.74 9.00
C ARG A 636 28.00 -4.41 10.12
N ALA A 637 28.41 -3.15 10.23
CA ALA A 637 29.29 -2.70 11.32
C ALA A 637 28.62 -2.85 12.70
N ALA A 638 27.29 -2.74 12.78
CA ALA A 638 26.52 -2.96 14.00
C ALA A 638 26.30 -4.44 14.37
N GLY A 639 26.65 -5.38 13.49
CA GLY A 639 26.56 -6.82 13.73
C GLY A 639 25.54 -7.58 12.87
N VAL A 640 24.92 -6.93 11.87
CA VAL A 640 24.10 -7.64 10.87
C VAL A 640 25.00 -8.54 10.01
N ALA A 641 24.65 -9.82 9.90
CA ALA A 641 25.42 -10.84 9.18
C ALA A 641 25.39 -10.62 7.66
N ALA A 642 24.21 -10.32 7.10
CA ALA A 642 24.01 -10.06 5.67
C ALA A 642 22.90 -9.03 5.43
N VAL A 643 23.03 -8.29 4.32
CA VAL A 643 22.02 -7.31 3.87
C VAL A 643 21.64 -7.61 2.42
N PHE A 644 20.34 -7.74 2.14
CA PHE A 644 19.78 -8.03 0.82
C PHE A 644 18.83 -6.91 0.35
N THR A 645 19.03 -6.38 -0.85
CA THR A 645 18.23 -5.26 -1.40
C THR A 645 17.48 -5.68 -2.67
N PRO A 646 16.63 -4.84 -3.30
CA PRO A 646 15.86 -5.22 -4.50
C PRO A 646 16.71 -5.72 -5.68
N LYS A 647 18.00 -5.36 -5.76
CA LYS A 647 18.96 -5.93 -6.72
C LYS A 647 19.22 -7.43 -6.54
N ASP A 648 19.05 -7.96 -5.32
CA ASP A 648 19.20 -9.38 -5.00
C ASP A 648 17.90 -10.13 -5.38
N PHE A 649 17.68 -10.30 -6.69
CA PHE A 649 16.42 -10.87 -7.21
C PHE A 649 16.34 -12.40 -7.14
N ASP A 650 17.47 -13.10 -6.98
CA ASP A 650 17.54 -14.56 -6.86
C ASP A 650 17.26 -14.99 -5.41
N ILE A 651 16.01 -15.35 -5.13
CA ILE A 651 15.57 -15.71 -3.78
C ILE A 651 16.21 -17.05 -3.35
N THR A 652 16.43 -17.98 -4.28
CA THR A 652 17.09 -19.26 -3.96
C THR A 652 18.52 -19.02 -3.48
N GLY A 653 19.28 -18.19 -4.21
CA GLY A 653 20.62 -17.79 -3.82
C GLY A 653 20.67 -17.06 -2.47
N ILE A 654 19.66 -16.24 -2.16
CA ILE A 654 19.51 -15.60 -0.84
C ILE A 654 19.41 -16.66 0.27
N ILE A 655 18.55 -17.67 0.11
CA ILE A 655 18.42 -18.74 1.12
C ILE A 655 19.73 -19.51 1.28
N GLY A 656 20.44 -19.79 0.19
CA GLY A 656 21.78 -20.39 0.25
C GLY A 656 22.77 -19.56 1.08
N ARG A 657 22.81 -18.24 0.87
CA ARG A 657 23.65 -17.32 1.66
C ARG A 657 23.25 -17.25 3.14
N ILE A 658 21.95 -17.37 3.46
CA ILE A 658 21.49 -17.46 4.86
C ILE A 658 22.07 -18.72 5.53
N VAL A 659 22.08 -19.87 4.85
CA VAL A 659 22.71 -21.08 5.38
C VAL A 659 24.20 -20.86 5.63
N ASP A 660 24.90 -20.17 4.72
CA ASP A 660 26.33 -19.89 4.88
C ASP A 660 26.60 -19.00 6.12
N GLU A 661 25.76 -18.00 6.41
CA GLU A 661 25.88 -17.19 7.64
C GLU A 661 25.56 -17.99 8.91
N ILE A 662 24.61 -18.93 8.88
CA ILE A 662 24.34 -19.86 10.00
C ILE A 662 25.59 -20.70 10.28
N ARG A 663 26.21 -21.26 9.23
CA ARG A 663 27.43 -22.08 9.36
C ARG A 663 28.57 -21.26 9.95
N LYS A 664 28.77 -20.03 9.48
CA LYS A 664 29.80 -19.11 9.98
C LYS A 664 29.61 -18.75 11.45
N ALA A 665 28.38 -18.43 11.86
CA ALA A 665 28.05 -18.16 13.27
C ALA A 665 28.38 -19.36 14.17
N ASN A 666 28.21 -20.57 13.65
CA ASN A 666 28.46 -21.83 14.36
C ASN A 666 29.85 -22.44 14.10
N LYS A 667 30.75 -21.71 13.42
CA LYS A 667 32.13 -22.14 13.11
C LYS A 667 32.21 -23.48 12.35
N LEU A 668 31.25 -23.73 11.48
CA LEU A 668 31.26 -24.88 10.56
C LEU A 668 31.97 -24.51 9.25
N ASP A 669 32.59 -25.51 8.61
CA ASP A 669 33.32 -25.30 7.35
C ASP A 669 32.37 -24.83 6.22
N PRO A 670 32.81 -23.99 5.26
CA PRO A 670 31.97 -23.62 4.12
C PRO A 670 31.58 -24.85 3.28
N LEU A 671 30.33 -24.90 2.79
CA LEU A 671 29.92 -25.87 1.79
C LEU A 671 30.11 -25.25 0.40
N GLU A 672 31.08 -25.75 -0.36
CA GLU A 672 31.26 -25.37 -1.76
C GLU A 672 30.01 -25.72 -2.57
N VAL A 673 29.61 -24.80 -3.43
CA VAL A 673 28.63 -25.03 -4.50
C VAL A 673 29.43 -25.51 -5.71
N PRO A 674 29.11 -26.65 -6.34
CA PRO A 674 29.68 -26.95 -7.65
C PRO A 674 29.30 -25.82 -8.61
N VAL A 675 30.31 -25.16 -9.19
CA VAL A 675 30.18 -24.03 -10.13
C VAL A 675 29.23 -24.36 -11.28
#